data_AF-A0AAU6WYW7-F1
#
_entry.id   AF-A0AAU6WYW7-F1
#
_cell.length_a   1.000
_cell.length_b   1.000
_cell.length_c   1.000
_cell.angle_alpha   90.00
_cell.angle_beta   90.00
_cell.angle_gamma   90.00
#
_symmetry.space_group_name_H-M   'P 1'
#
loop_
_entity.id
_entity.type
_entity.pdbx_description
1 polymer ?
#
loop_
_entity_poly.entity_id
_entity_poly.type
_entity_poly.pdbx_seq_one_letter_code
_entity_poly.pdbx_strand_id
1 'polypeptide(L)'
;MNGTWKFLPVGQADKLKKEQLTNPELPVNPQWDPTPIKIPSGWNVNSFARGDGSGGDFLTYPSYPKKWESVRAGWLMKKISYKKEWKGKRVFIHFDAIDGYSKIFLNGHSVGENMDVFLPFEIDITQWLKDGQDNELMVWVADAELFNQPGKFGRRIYVAGSFWGQHIKGIWQDVNLVIKPAVNIQNSFVKPQVDQDELLVDVTVSNTSEKQQEVAIEGDIYPWINQAGQSVADAPEPKWKLGDKVLSIKPVKVVLAAKSQQIVSLKVKINGALKKWVPEQPNLYGLVLTTKHGKNTGDKQYTRFGWRQFTVKGSQYLLNGKPIVFNGDSWHFMGIPQMTRRYAWAWYKLLQDSHANAVRLHAQPYPQFYLDMADEMGICVLDETGMWASDGGPKINSEEYWKNSEEHLRRFVLRDRNHPSVLGWSVCNENVPVAMGVFRSPDSLVKRQVAEINKWMKITRELDPSRPWISGDGESQAELNSPIIIGHYGGSEANYRNLSSKGKIWGIGEAGMAYYATPLQSATYNGNRSYVSQQGRMEGVAMEATKLINMLKKFHSSYNSVFNIVWYGIKPLELGLKDTTRAPQPSDGIFFGPYQEGKPGVQPERLGPYTTTLNPGYDTSLPLYKPWPLFDAIKASFADTGFVAQKPSPVRTEAAGNKLQFSAVTLLSTDKDSVISHLLHDMGISNFNNFKLKPTAKTLLIIDGVHPLQGAQFLALERSVISAGGKVMIWGTSTESLPAINAYLPSPVALTTRNATSFTTGVIDPILGNMDNADFYFSEITNDPVMTHGLTGAFVEGGKVILSAANPNWLRWNKRAEYLKTAAILRSEREAKQAGGALVLNGNIYYCALDPQALSRTSFSLVRQLFLNLGFSFSRANNRLNAINSNGSLENALMLGSFSLEGRQADSTRLEILKHAKDGTIYPGGKASAHFWEIARATNGVFDLGSMNLQGPKENAVTYASFWIYSPRSLSDLLAEPDMPKLDMLIGADHAYQAFLNGKIISESNKDEGVDKLNRIPALSLEKGWNHFLIKVAQKKGDWKLALKFESNQKSFFSEIKSQIAY
;
A
#
# COMPACT_ATOMS: atom_id res chain seq x y z
N MET A 1 22.83 -27.81 -0.12
CA MET A 1 21.70 -28.73 -0.37
C MET A 1 20.70 -28.15 -1.37
N ASN A 2 20.90 -26.91 -1.84
CA ASN A 2 20.24 -26.35 -3.01
C ASN A 2 20.33 -27.25 -4.24
N GLY A 3 19.33 -27.16 -5.11
CA GLY A 3 19.20 -28.03 -6.26
C GLY A 3 17.77 -28.53 -6.43
N THR A 4 17.64 -29.59 -7.22
CA THR A 4 16.36 -30.20 -7.56
C THR A 4 15.93 -31.17 -6.46
N TRP A 5 14.69 -31.05 -5.99
CA TRP A 5 14.06 -31.89 -4.98
C TRP A 5 12.80 -32.53 -5.56
N LYS A 6 12.43 -33.72 -5.08
CA LYS A 6 11.11 -34.28 -5.43
C LYS A 6 10.04 -33.53 -4.66
N PHE A 7 8.88 -33.32 -5.27
CA PHE A 7 7.75 -32.63 -4.67
C PHE A 7 6.48 -33.45 -4.80
N LEU A 8 5.73 -33.55 -3.70
CA LEU A 8 4.42 -34.18 -3.65
C LEU A 8 3.43 -33.15 -3.07
N PRO A 9 2.66 -32.46 -3.94
CA PRO A 9 1.66 -31.50 -3.48
C PRO A 9 0.50 -32.23 -2.78
N VAL A 10 0.01 -31.66 -1.67
CA VAL A 10 -1.17 -32.16 -0.98
C VAL A 10 -2.40 -31.34 -1.37
N GLY A 11 -3.36 -32.01 -2.00
CA GLY A 11 -4.64 -31.40 -2.37
C GLY A 11 -5.56 -31.21 -1.15
N GLN A 12 -6.39 -30.16 -1.19
CA GLN A 12 -7.37 -29.83 -0.14
C GLN A 12 -6.77 -29.71 1.27
N ALA A 13 -5.53 -29.22 1.37
CA ALA A 13 -4.84 -29.04 2.66
C ALA A 13 -5.61 -28.08 3.60
N ASP A 14 -6.45 -27.19 3.05
CA ASP A 14 -7.38 -26.33 3.78
C ASP A 14 -8.47 -27.09 4.57
N LYS A 15 -8.69 -28.38 4.25
CA LYS A 15 -9.61 -29.25 4.98
C LYS A 15 -8.94 -30.05 6.10
N LEU A 16 -7.61 -30.03 6.18
CA LEU A 16 -6.88 -30.72 7.24
C LEU A 16 -7.06 -29.98 8.56
N LYS A 17 -7.23 -30.73 9.64
CA LYS A 17 -7.26 -30.17 11.00
C LYS A 17 -5.85 -29.77 11.44
N LYS A 18 -5.74 -28.84 12.41
CA LYS A 18 -4.45 -28.39 12.96
C LYS A 18 -3.59 -29.57 13.41
N GLU A 19 -4.18 -30.60 14.01
CA GLU A 19 -3.45 -31.79 14.48
C GLU A 19 -2.85 -32.61 13.34
N GLN A 20 -3.52 -32.66 12.19
CA GLN A 20 -3.02 -33.36 11.00
C GLN A 20 -1.92 -32.56 10.30
N LEU A 21 -2.00 -31.23 10.35
CA LEU A 21 -0.97 -30.35 9.84
C LEU A 21 0.32 -30.40 10.67
N THR A 22 0.20 -30.57 11.99
CA THR A 22 1.35 -30.68 12.92
C THR A 22 1.86 -32.11 13.12
N ASN A 23 1.04 -33.11 12.80
CA ASN A 23 1.44 -34.53 12.84
C ASN A 23 1.14 -35.21 11.50
N PRO A 24 1.87 -34.82 10.44
CA PRO A 24 1.70 -35.42 9.13
C PRO A 24 2.23 -36.86 9.12
N GLU A 25 1.51 -37.76 8.48
CA GLU A 25 1.95 -39.15 8.26
C GLU A 25 2.85 -39.23 7.01
N LEU A 26 3.99 -39.92 7.12
CA LEU A 26 4.89 -40.13 5.99
C LEU A 26 4.16 -40.83 4.84
N PRO A 27 4.28 -40.36 3.59
CA PRO A 27 3.59 -40.97 2.47
C PRO A 27 4.15 -42.36 2.17
N VAL A 28 3.26 -43.34 1.99
CA VAL A 28 3.61 -44.71 1.58
C VAL A 28 3.60 -44.80 0.05
N ASN A 29 4.72 -45.20 -0.56
CA ASN A 29 4.90 -45.28 -2.01
C ASN A 29 4.44 -44.02 -2.78
N PRO A 30 4.98 -42.83 -2.43
CA PRO A 30 4.54 -41.56 -3.00
C PRO A 30 4.71 -41.50 -4.52
N GLN A 31 3.63 -41.10 -5.21
CA GLN A 31 3.66 -40.71 -6.61
C GLN A 31 4.10 -39.23 -6.71
N TRP A 32 5.41 -39.00 -6.78
CA TRP A 32 5.98 -37.66 -6.90
C TRP A 32 5.51 -36.94 -8.16
N ASP A 33 5.35 -35.61 -8.10
CA ASP A 33 5.07 -34.83 -9.31
C ASP A 33 6.24 -34.97 -10.29
N PRO A 34 5.99 -35.16 -11.60
CA PRO A 34 7.05 -35.27 -12.60
C PRO A 34 7.89 -34.00 -12.71
N THR A 35 7.34 -32.84 -12.34
CA THR A 35 8.09 -31.59 -12.24
C THR A 35 8.77 -31.54 -10.88
N PRO A 36 10.11 -31.51 -10.81
CA PRO A 36 10.77 -31.34 -9.54
C PRO A 36 10.79 -29.86 -9.12
N ILE A 37 10.87 -29.61 -7.82
CA ILE A 37 11.00 -28.26 -7.26
C ILE A 37 12.49 -27.88 -7.17
N LYS A 38 12.84 -26.64 -7.48
CA LYS A 38 14.20 -26.10 -7.41
C LYS A 38 14.34 -25.30 -6.13
N ILE A 39 15.23 -25.72 -5.23
CA ILE A 39 15.48 -25.06 -3.95
C ILE A 39 16.77 -24.23 -4.03
N PRO A 40 16.73 -22.94 -3.65
CA PRO A 40 15.58 -22.23 -3.07
C PRO A 40 14.59 -21.73 -4.13
N SER A 41 13.30 -21.91 -3.86
CA SER A 41 12.19 -21.25 -4.55
C SER A 41 10.90 -21.71 -3.90
N GLY A 42 10.01 -20.77 -3.57
CA GLY A 42 8.65 -21.15 -3.24
C GLY A 42 7.96 -21.83 -4.43
N TRP A 43 7.12 -22.83 -4.19
CA TRP A 43 6.42 -23.54 -5.27
C TRP A 43 5.34 -22.69 -5.95
N ASN A 44 4.89 -21.63 -5.27
CA ASN A 44 3.92 -20.66 -5.79
C ASN A 44 4.59 -19.39 -6.34
N VAL A 45 5.88 -19.43 -6.69
CA VAL A 45 6.63 -18.26 -7.15
C VAL A 45 5.95 -17.47 -8.29
N ASN A 46 5.18 -18.16 -9.14
CA ASN A 46 4.44 -17.55 -10.25
C ASN A 46 3.17 -16.80 -9.83
N SER A 47 2.61 -17.05 -8.63
CA SER A 47 1.40 -16.38 -8.17
C SER A 47 1.62 -14.91 -7.79
N PHE A 48 2.87 -14.46 -7.72
CA PHE A 48 3.23 -13.05 -7.59
C PHE A 48 2.96 -12.25 -8.88
N ALA A 49 2.70 -12.93 -10.00
CA ALA A 49 2.36 -12.33 -11.28
C ALA A 49 0.86 -12.15 -11.50
N ARG A 50 0.47 -11.01 -12.08
CA ARG A 50 -0.91 -10.81 -12.56
C ARG A 50 -0.98 -10.98 -14.07
N GLY A 51 -1.60 -12.07 -14.52
CA GLY A 51 -1.82 -12.35 -15.95
C GLY A 51 -2.87 -11.47 -16.63
N ASP A 52 -3.49 -10.52 -15.91
CA ASP A 52 -4.55 -9.63 -16.41
C ASP A 52 -4.02 -8.30 -16.98
N GLY A 53 -2.70 -8.13 -17.03
CA GLY A 53 -2.06 -6.91 -17.53
C GLY A 53 -2.31 -5.68 -16.65
N SER A 54 -2.76 -5.84 -15.41
CA SER A 54 -3.11 -4.72 -14.53
C SER A 54 -1.93 -4.10 -13.79
N GLY A 55 -0.69 -4.54 -14.03
CA GLY A 55 0.56 -4.07 -13.41
C GLY A 55 1.79 -4.47 -14.22
N GLY A 56 2.91 -4.72 -13.54
CA GLY A 56 4.11 -5.33 -14.13
C GLY A 56 3.94 -6.84 -14.34
N ASP A 57 4.72 -7.42 -15.25
CA ASP A 57 4.67 -8.86 -15.56
C ASP A 57 5.63 -9.68 -14.69
N PHE A 58 5.25 -9.96 -13.44
CA PHE A 58 6.09 -10.70 -12.49
C PHE A 58 6.20 -12.21 -12.80
N LEU A 59 5.89 -12.67 -14.01
CA LEU A 59 6.08 -14.07 -14.38
C LEU A 59 7.57 -14.41 -14.38
N THR A 60 8.01 -15.06 -13.30
CA THR A 60 9.38 -15.48 -13.09
C THR A 60 9.48 -16.99 -13.16
N TYR A 61 10.22 -17.49 -14.13
CA TYR A 61 10.60 -18.89 -14.11
C TYR A 61 11.62 -19.10 -12.97
N PRO A 62 11.74 -20.24 -12.26
CA PRO A 62 11.32 -21.56 -12.70
C PRO A 62 9.83 -21.65 -12.96
N SER A 63 9.47 -22.09 -14.16
CA SER A 63 8.07 -22.37 -14.45
C SER A 63 7.65 -23.65 -13.76
N TYR A 64 6.93 -23.49 -12.66
CA TYR A 64 6.19 -24.58 -12.04
C TYR A 64 4.81 -24.74 -12.68
N PRO A 65 4.21 -25.94 -12.60
CA PRO A 65 2.84 -26.14 -13.03
C PRO A 65 1.88 -25.14 -12.35
N LYS A 66 0.99 -24.50 -13.12
CA LYS A 66 0.00 -23.53 -12.59
C LYS A 66 -0.81 -24.07 -11.40
N LYS A 67 -1.09 -25.37 -11.39
CA LYS A 67 -1.77 -26.05 -10.27
C LYS A 67 -1.05 -25.93 -8.92
N TRP A 68 0.27 -25.68 -8.90
CA TRP A 68 1.04 -25.50 -7.67
C TRP A 68 0.75 -24.16 -6.98
N GLU A 69 0.25 -23.13 -7.67
CA GLU A 69 -0.08 -21.83 -7.07
C GLU A 69 -1.13 -21.95 -5.95
N SER A 70 -2.08 -22.88 -6.11
CA SER A 70 -3.11 -23.18 -5.10
C SER A 70 -2.68 -24.19 -4.04
N VAL A 71 -1.51 -24.81 -4.15
CA VAL A 71 -1.04 -25.80 -3.16
C VAL A 71 -0.69 -25.09 -1.86
N ARG A 72 -1.19 -25.61 -0.74
CA ARG A 72 -1.00 -25.05 0.60
C ARG A 72 -0.23 -25.96 1.55
N ALA A 73 -0.02 -27.21 1.18
CA ALA A 73 0.91 -28.09 1.89
C ALA A 73 1.54 -29.09 0.92
N GLY A 74 2.73 -29.58 1.25
CA GLY A 74 3.43 -30.53 0.39
C GLY A 74 4.59 -31.22 1.10
N TRP A 75 4.95 -32.38 0.56
CA TRP A 75 6.15 -33.12 0.94
C TRP A 75 7.26 -32.85 -0.07
N LEU A 76 8.47 -32.57 0.45
CA LEU A 76 9.68 -32.47 -0.34
C LEU A 76 10.65 -33.58 0.05
N MET A 77 11.39 -34.10 -0.91
CA MET A 77 12.42 -35.13 -0.65
C MET A 77 13.73 -34.84 -1.37
N LYS A 78 14.82 -35.06 -0.63
CA LYS A 78 16.19 -35.06 -1.15
C LYS A 78 16.98 -36.18 -0.50
N LYS A 79 17.91 -36.77 -1.26
CA LYS A 79 18.90 -37.69 -0.71
C LYS A 79 20.15 -36.95 -0.25
N ILE A 80 20.68 -37.36 0.89
CA ILE A 80 21.96 -36.91 1.44
C ILE A 80 22.93 -38.09 1.35
N SER A 81 23.94 -37.99 0.51
CA SER A 81 25.00 -39.00 0.46
C SER A 81 25.98 -38.77 1.60
N TYR A 82 26.13 -39.78 2.47
CA TYR A 82 27.07 -39.72 3.59
C TYR A 82 28.51 -39.64 3.10
N LYS A 83 29.32 -38.76 3.73
CA LYS A 83 30.76 -38.69 3.45
C LYS A 83 31.58 -39.22 4.60
N LYS A 84 32.62 -40.02 4.31
CA LYS A 84 33.47 -40.66 5.33
C LYS A 84 34.09 -39.64 6.30
N GLU A 85 34.37 -38.42 5.85
CA GLU A 85 34.91 -37.34 6.69
C GLU A 85 33.95 -36.82 7.78
N TRP A 86 32.69 -37.27 7.79
CA TRP A 86 31.70 -36.92 8.83
C TRP A 86 31.77 -37.84 10.04
N LYS A 87 32.47 -38.98 9.94
CA LYS A 87 32.55 -39.95 11.03
C LYS A 87 33.10 -39.30 12.31
N GLY A 88 32.35 -39.43 13.41
CA GLY A 88 32.71 -38.84 14.71
C GLY A 88 32.47 -37.32 14.82
N LYS A 89 31.88 -36.69 13.80
CA LYS A 89 31.47 -35.28 13.80
C LYS A 89 29.95 -35.17 13.97
N ARG A 90 29.50 -33.96 14.28
CA ARG A 90 28.09 -33.57 14.30
C ARG A 90 27.70 -33.03 12.93
N VAL A 91 26.57 -33.47 12.42
CA VAL A 91 26.02 -33.02 11.13
C VAL A 91 24.68 -32.34 11.41
N PHE A 92 24.57 -31.08 11.02
CA PHE A 92 23.35 -30.29 11.13
C PHE A 92 22.79 -30.03 9.74
N ILE A 93 21.47 -30.02 9.62
CA ILE A 93 20.79 -29.39 8.49
C ILE A 93 20.37 -27.98 8.90
N HIS A 94 20.72 -27.01 8.08
CA HIS A 94 20.42 -25.59 8.26
C HIS A 94 19.48 -25.16 7.14
N PHE A 95 18.32 -24.64 7.50
CA PHE A 95 17.39 -23.99 6.57
C PHE A 95 17.43 -22.50 6.82
N ASP A 96 17.70 -21.71 5.79
CA ASP A 96 17.73 -20.25 5.90
C ASP A 96 16.31 -19.70 6.14
N ALA A 97 15.31 -20.27 5.44
CA ALA A 97 13.89 -20.01 5.66
C ALA A 97 12.98 -21.05 4.98
N ILE A 98 11.90 -21.43 5.67
CA ILE A 98 10.78 -22.22 5.14
C ILE A 98 9.50 -21.49 5.54
N ASP A 99 8.51 -21.40 4.66
CA ASP A 99 7.21 -20.84 5.01
C ASP A 99 6.45 -21.73 6.02
N GLY A 100 5.80 -21.07 6.98
CA GLY A 100 4.80 -21.66 7.86
C GLY A 100 5.32 -22.73 8.81
N TYR A 101 4.52 -23.79 8.94
CA TYR A 101 4.89 -24.93 9.78
C TYR A 101 5.63 -25.97 8.93
N SER A 102 6.77 -26.42 9.44
CA SER A 102 7.55 -27.47 8.81
C SER A 102 7.92 -28.58 9.79
N LYS A 103 7.94 -29.82 9.30
CA LYS A 103 8.39 -30.99 10.06
C LYS A 103 9.37 -31.79 9.23
N ILE A 104 10.53 -32.08 9.82
CA ILE A 104 11.68 -32.65 9.13
C ILE A 104 11.83 -34.09 9.59
N PHE A 105 12.01 -34.99 8.63
CA PHE A 105 12.27 -36.40 8.87
C PHE A 105 13.55 -36.85 8.16
N LEU A 106 14.33 -37.69 8.84
CA LEU A 106 15.48 -38.35 8.26
C LEU A 106 15.32 -39.87 8.42
N ASN A 107 15.38 -40.60 7.30
CA ASN A 107 15.24 -42.05 7.27
C ASN A 107 13.99 -42.57 8.02
N GLY A 108 12.89 -41.83 7.95
CA GLY A 108 11.62 -42.17 8.61
C GLY A 108 11.47 -41.63 10.04
N HIS A 109 12.51 -41.07 10.66
CA HIS A 109 12.44 -40.51 12.01
C HIS A 109 12.16 -39.01 11.97
N SER A 110 11.22 -38.51 12.78
CA SER A 110 11.02 -37.07 12.99
C SER A 110 12.21 -36.50 13.76
N VAL A 111 12.92 -35.53 13.18
CA VAL A 111 14.15 -34.96 13.76
C VAL A 111 14.00 -33.51 14.23
N GLY A 112 12.98 -32.79 13.76
CA GLY A 112 12.68 -31.44 14.23
C GLY A 112 11.49 -30.80 13.52
N GLU A 113 11.09 -29.63 14.02
CA GLU A 113 9.98 -28.83 13.50
C GLU A 113 10.28 -27.33 13.65
N ASN A 114 9.62 -26.50 12.84
CA ASN A 114 9.72 -25.04 12.92
C ASN A 114 8.38 -24.38 12.55
N MET A 115 8.04 -23.30 13.26
CA MET A 115 6.95 -22.38 12.93
C MET A 115 7.51 -20.95 12.87
N ASP A 116 7.91 -20.53 11.68
CA ASP A 116 8.35 -19.17 11.33
C ASP A 116 8.41 -19.10 9.80
N VAL A 117 8.40 -17.91 9.21
CA VAL A 117 8.45 -17.73 7.75
C VAL A 117 9.82 -17.26 7.24
N PHE A 118 10.62 -16.59 8.09
CA PHE A 118 11.75 -15.77 7.66
C PHE A 118 13.10 -16.18 8.23
N LEU A 119 13.10 -16.76 9.42
CA LEU A 119 14.32 -16.91 10.22
C LEU A 119 14.91 -18.32 10.09
N PRO A 120 16.24 -18.43 10.14
CA PRO A 120 16.91 -19.71 10.00
C PRO A 120 16.72 -20.59 11.22
N PHE A 121 16.84 -21.90 11.03
CA PHE A 121 16.94 -22.87 12.11
C PHE A 121 17.85 -24.05 11.74
N GLU A 122 18.49 -24.63 12.76
CA GLU A 122 19.37 -25.79 12.61
C GLU A 122 18.82 -26.99 13.38
N ILE A 123 18.91 -28.16 12.76
CA ILE A 123 18.58 -29.44 13.41
C ILE A 123 19.82 -30.33 13.35
N ASP A 124 20.26 -30.84 14.50
CA ASP A 124 21.29 -31.86 14.55
C ASP A 124 20.71 -33.20 14.06
N ILE A 125 21.22 -33.73 12.95
CA ILE A 125 20.71 -34.96 12.35
C ILE A 125 21.63 -36.17 12.57
N THR A 126 22.69 -35.99 13.37
CA THR A 126 23.82 -36.94 13.47
C THR A 126 23.37 -38.35 13.81
N GLN A 127 22.50 -38.52 14.82
CA GLN A 127 22.11 -39.84 15.33
C GLN A 127 21.21 -40.65 14.39
N TRP A 128 20.65 -40.01 13.37
CA TRP A 128 19.72 -40.65 12.42
C TRP A 128 20.35 -40.91 11.04
N LEU A 129 21.62 -40.51 10.87
CA LEU A 129 22.38 -40.83 9.66
C LEU A 129 22.78 -42.31 9.63
N LYS A 130 22.58 -42.93 8.47
CA LYS A 130 23.10 -44.24 8.08
C LYS A 130 24.47 -44.04 7.46
N ASP A 131 25.50 -44.47 8.17
CA ASP A 131 26.90 -44.39 7.72
C ASP A 131 27.10 -45.12 6.39
N GLY A 132 27.81 -44.48 5.46
CA GLY A 132 28.19 -45.07 4.17
C GLY A 132 27.04 -45.33 3.19
N GLN A 133 25.82 -44.87 3.50
CA GLN A 133 24.63 -45.01 2.65
C GLN A 133 24.05 -43.65 2.28
N ASP A 134 23.16 -43.64 1.28
CA ASP A 134 22.28 -42.52 1.05
C ASP A 134 21.26 -42.42 2.18
N ASN A 135 21.00 -41.19 2.62
CA ASN A 135 20.06 -40.86 3.67
C ASN A 135 18.88 -40.10 3.06
N GLU A 136 17.66 -40.52 3.38
CA GLU A 136 16.45 -39.89 2.85
C GLU A 136 15.98 -38.78 3.77
N LEU A 137 16.04 -37.54 3.29
CA LEU A 137 15.49 -36.37 3.96
C LEU A 137 14.10 -36.08 3.38
N MET A 138 13.09 -36.10 4.25
CA MET A 138 11.71 -35.73 3.94
C MET A 138 11.35 -34.46 4.72
N VAL A 139 10.74 -33.49 4.04
CA VAL A 139 10.30 -32.23 4.66
C VAL A 139 8.82 -32.05 4.37
N TRP A 140 8.01 -32.03 5.43
CA TRP A 140 6.64 -31.55 5.37
C TRP A 140 6.63 -30.04 5.50
N VAL A 141 5.87 -29.36 4.64
CA VAL A 141 5.63 -27.92 4.75
C VAL A 141 4.13 -27.66 4.64
N ALA A 142 3.58 -26.93 5.60
CA ALA A 142 2.22 -26.43 5.63
C ALA A 142 2.24 -24.90 5.72
N ASP A 143 1.62 -24.26 4.72
CA ASP A 143 1.44 -22.81 4.61
C ASP A 143 0.97 -22.20 5.94
N ALA A 144 1.61 -21.11 6.35
CA ALA A 144 1.33 -20.43 7.60
C ALA A 144 -0.16 -20.03 7.73
N GLU A 145 -0.80 -19.66 6.61
CA GLU A 145 -2.21 -19.28 6.59
C GLU A 145 -3.16 -20.44 6.94
N LEU A 146 -2.73 -21.70 6.89
CA LEU A 146 -3.54 -22.84 7.35
C LEU A 146 -3.75 -22.83 8.87
N PHE A 147 -2.94 -22.04 9.59
CA PHE A 147 -3.02 -21.85 11.03
C PHE A 147 -3.78 -20.57 11.43
N ASN A 148 -4.35 -19.83 10.48
CA ASN A 148 -5.15 -18.65 10.78
C ASN A 148 -6.35 -19.00 11.68
N GLN A 149 -6.60 -18.14 12.66
CA GLN A 149 -7.75 -18.18 13.55
C GLN A 149 -8.50 -16.85 13.45
N PRO A 150 -9.35 -16.64 12.42
CA PRO A 150 -10.07 -15.39 12.22
C PRO A 150 -10.89 -14.98 13.46
N GLY A 151 -10.90 -13.69 13.78
CA GLY A 151 -11.69 -13.15 14.88
C GLY A 151 -11.68 -11.62 14.89
N LYS A 152 -12.38 -11.03 15.86
CA LYS A 152 -12.53 -9.57 15.99
C LYS A 152 -11.19 -8.82 16.09
N PHE A 153 -10.20 -9.43 16.75
CA PHE A 153 -8.91 -8.82 17.04
C PHE A 153 -7.78 -9.51 16.27
N GLY A 154 -8.00 -9.70 14.96
CA GLY A 154 -7.04 -10.30 14.04
C GLY A 154 -7.20 -11.81 13.82
N ARG A 155 -6.30 -12.35 12.98
CA ARG A 155 -6.38 -13.71 12.42
C ARG A 155 -5.09 -14.54 12.56
N ARG A 156 -3.92 -13.93 12.55
CA ARG A 156 -2.61 -14.61 12.49
C ARG A 156 -2.08 -14.87 13.90
N ILE A 157 -1.74 -16.13 14.20
CA ILE A 157 -1.07 -16.54 15.45
C ILE A 157 0.46 -16.70 15.27
N TYR A 158 0.98 -16.27 14.13
CA TYR A 158 2.38 -16.37 13.72
C TYR A 158 2.85 -15.04 13.15
N VAL A 159 4.17 -14.92 12.97
CA VAL A 159 4.80 -13.74 12.39
C VAL A 159 4.96 -13.94 10.89
N ALA A 160 4.41 -13.02 10.09
CA ALA A 160 4.41 -13.12 8.63
C ALA A 160 4.76 -11.81 7.91
N GLY A 161 5.05 -10.73 8.63
CA GLY A 161 5.37 -9.44 8.03
C GLY A 161 4.25 -8.92 7.13
N SER A 162 4.66 -8.17 6.11
CA SER A 162 3.78 -7.57 5.09
C SER A 162 3.43 -8.56 3.97
N PHE A 163 3.66 -8.21 2.70
CA PHE A 163 3.15 -8.93 1.53
C PHE A 163 3.78 -10.31 1.30
N TRP A 164 5.11 -10.41 1.41
CA TRP A 164 5.85 -11.62 1.04
C TRP A 164 5.55 -12.81 1.94
N GLY A 165 5.70 -12.64 3.27
CA GLY A 165 5.54 -13.75 4.22
C GLY A 165 4.09 -14.24 4.38
N GLN A 166 3.11 -13.50 3.86
CA GLN A 166 1.72 -13.94 3.76
C GLN A 166 1.42 -14.68 2.46
N HIS A 167 2.34 -14.68 1.49
CA HIS A 167 2.09 -15.21 0.16
C HIS A 167 3.03 -16.35 -0.22
N ILE A 168 4.31 -16.28 0.13
CA ILE A 168 5.32 -17.27 -0.24
C ILE A 168 5.02 -18.63 0.40
N LYS A 169 5.27 -19.74 -0.32
CA LYS A 169 5.05 -21.10 0.18
C LYS A 169 6.21 -22.03 -0.15
N GLY A 170 6.65 -22.82 0.83
CA GLY A 170 7.73 -23.79 0.69
C GLY A 170 9.10 -23.30 1.17
N ILE A 171 10.15 -24.01 0.78
CA ILE A 171 11.54 -23.69 1.12
C ILE A 171 12.04 -22.61 0.15
N TRP A 172 12.01 -21.36 0.61
CA TRP A 172 12.22 -20.19 -0.26
C TRP A 172 13.60 -19.53 -0.10
N GLN A 173 14.42 -19.97 0.87
CA GLN A 173 15.84 -19.64 0.99
C GLN A 173 16.71 -20.89 1.09
N ASP A 174 18.04 -20.71 1.11
CA ASP A 174 19.02 -21.78 0.93
C ASP A 174 18.94 -22.88 2.00
N VAL A 175 19.45 -24.06 1.64
CA VAL A 175 19.59 -25.20 2.56
C VAL A 175 21.04 -25.66 2.58
N ASN A 176 21.59 -25.80 3.77
CA ASN A 176 22.99 -26.12 4.00
C ASN A 176 23.15 -27.35 4.92
N LEU A 177 24.24 -28.10 4.72
CA LEU A 177 24.71 -29.07 5.70
C LEU A 177 25.89 -28.44 6.43
N VAL A 178 25.82 -28.38 7.76
CA VAL A 178 26.87 -27.82 8.61
C VAL A 178 27.51 -28.95 9.41
N ILE A 179 28.80 -29.18 9.22
CA ILE A 179 29.53 -30.28 9.85
C ILE A 179 30.47 -29.69 10.90
N LYS A 180 30.23 -30.02 12.17
CA LYS A 180 30.99 -29.50 13.32
C LYS A 180 31.68 -30.63 14.09
N PRO A 181 32.88 -30.46 14.65
CA PRO A 181 33.45 -31.42 15.60
C PRO A 181 32.61 -31.52 16.89
N ALA A 182 32.87 -32.51 17.73
CA ALA A 182 32.11 -32.73 18.97
C ALA A 182 32.27 -31.57 19.98
N VAL A 183 33.44 -30.92 20.00
CA VAL A 183 33.64 -29.63 20.66
C VAL A 183 33.71 -28.56 19.60
N ASN A 184 32.73 -27.67 19.56
CA ASN A 184 32.58 -26.69 18.50
C ASN A 184 32.14 -25.33 19.02
N ILE A 185 32.39 -24.31 18.21
CA ILE A 185 31.92 -22.95 18.45
C ILE A 185 30.54 -22.81 17.82
N GLN A 186 29.52 -22.64 18.66
CA GLN A 186 28.14 -22.50 18.19
C GLN A 186 27.86 -21.11 17.65
N ASN A 187 28.38 -20.07 18.30
CA ASN A 187 28.20 -18.68 17.88
C ASN A 187 29.31 -17.80 18.50
N SER A 188 29.60 -16.66 17.87
CA SER A 188 30.39 -15.58 18.45
C SER A 188 29.65 -14.25 18.31
N PHE A 189 29.69 -13.42 19.35
CA PHE A 189 29.15 -12.06 19.32
C PHE A 189 30.28 -11.05 19.49
N VAL A 190 30.57 -10.34 18.40
CA VAL A 190 31.66 -9.36 18.32
C VAL A 190 31.12 -7.97 18.70
N LYS A 191 31.66 -7.39 19.76
CA LYS A 191 31.21 -6.11 20.35
C LYS A 191 32.37 -5.10 20.36
N PRO A 192 32.51 -4.27 19.31
CA PRO A 192 33.50 -3.19 19.30
C PRO A 192 33.18 -2.10 20.33
N GLN A 193 34.14 -1.75 21.19
CA GLN A 193 34.08 -0.61 22.11
C GLN A 193 35.15 0.40 21.72
N VAL A 194 34.84 1.22 20.72
CA VAL A 194 35.77 2.15 20.09
C VAL A 194 36.27 3.22 21.07
N ASP A 195 35.40 3.68 21.97
CA ASP A 195 35.72 4.63 23.04
C ASP A 195 36.72 4.09 24.08
N GLN A 196 36.76 2.77 24.28
CA GLN A 196 37.62 2.08 25.25
C GLN A 196 38.83 1.40 24.60
N ASP A 197 38.98 1.50 23.27
CA ASP A 197 39.97 0.78 22.46
C ASP A 197 39.96 -0.74 22.71
N GLU A 198 38.78 -1.32 22.94
CA GLU A 198 38.61 -2.72 23.32
C GLU A 198 37.63 -3.45 22.38
N LEU A 199 38.01 -4.64 21.93
CA LEU A 199 37.13 -5.57 21.25
C LEU A 199 36.76 -6.69 22.21
N LEU A 200 35.46 -6.78 22.51
CA LEU A 200 34.88 -7.86 23.30
C LEU A 200 34.28 -8.90 22.36
N VAL A 201 34.53 -10.18 22.64
CA VAL A 201 33.93 -11.28 21.88
C VAL A 201 33.36 -12.31 22.85
N ASP A 202 32.04 -12.48 22.85
CA ASP A 202 31.42 -13.58 23.60
C ASP A 202 31.34 -14.80 22.69
N VAL A 203 32.04 -15.86 23.06
CA VAL A 203 32.12 -17.10 22.30
C VAL A 203 31.29 -18.17 23.00
N THR A 204 30.28 -18.69 22.31
CA THR A 204 29.48 -19.80 22.81
C THR A 204 30.10 -21.10 22.32
N VAL A 205 30.64 -21.92 23.23
CA VAL A 205 31.28 -23.20 22.90
C VAL A 205 30.48 -24.34 23.51
N SER A 206 30.30 -25.40 22.73
CA SER A 206 29.55 -26.59 23.11
C SER A 206 30.44 -27.82 23.09
N ASN A 207 30.28 -28.70 24.09
CA ASN A 207 30.84 -30.04 24.11
C ASN A 207 29.69 -31.05 24.03
N THR A 208 29.52 -31.67 22.87
CA THR A 208 28.49 -32.70 22.65
C THR A 208 28.97 -34.11 22.96
N SER A 209 30.20 -34.28 23.46
CA SER A 209 30.74 -35.60 23.80
C SER A 209 30.29 -36.07 25.19
N GLU A 210 30.44 -37.37 25.45
CA GLU A 210 30.12 -38.01 26.73
C GLU A 210 31.17 -37.77 27.83
N LYS A 211 32.23 -37.02 27.53
CA LYS A 211 33.35 -36.77 28.45
C LYS A 211 33.61 -35.29 28.59
N GLN A 212 34.14 -34.89 29.74
CA GLN A 212 34.71 -33.56 29.91
C GLN A 212 35.84 -33.33 28.89
N GLN A 213 35.91 -32.13 28.35
CA GLN A 213 36.94 -31.72 27.40
C GLN A 213 37.61 -30.42 27.89
N GLU A 214 38.94 -30.37 27.85
CA GLU A 214 39.70 -29.12 27.98
C GLU A 214 40.05 -28.63 26.57
N VAL A 215 39.71 -27.37 26.29
CA VAL A 215 40.04 -26.68 25.04
C VAL A 215 40.62 -25.31 25.33
N ALA A 216 41.55 -24.87 24.49
CA ALA A 216 41.92 -23.46 24.42
C ALA A 216 41.20 -22.79 23.25
N ILE A 217 40.66 -21.60 23.46
CA ILE A 217 40.02 -20.79 22.44
C ILE A 217 40.94 -19.61 22.14
N GLU A 218 41.35 -19.49 20.88
CA GLU A 218 42.18 -18.38 20.38
C GLU A 218 41.52 -17.77 19.14
N GLY A 219 42.00 -16.61 18.70
CA GLY A 219 41.46 -15.96 17.51
C GLY A 219 42.47 -15.12 16.77
N ASP A 220 42.30 -15.01 15.46
CA ASP A 220 43.09 -14.11 14.62
C ASP A 220 42.16 -13.19 13.82
N ILE A 221 42.57 -11.94 13.64
CA ILE A 221 41.82 -10.91 12.93
C ILE A 221 42.57 -10.52 11.66
N TYR A 222 41.84 -10.47 10.56
CA TYR A 222 42.34 -10.18 9.23
C TYR A 222 41.48 -9.09 8.57
N PRO A 223 42.06 -8.15 7.81
CA PRO A 223 41.27 -7.29 6.95
C PRO A 223 40.44 -8.13 5.98
N TRP A 224 39.17 -7.81 5.83
CA TRP A 224 38.30 -8.41 4.82
C TRP A 224 38.34 -7.53 3.56
N ILE A 225 38.89 -8.07 2.48
CA ILE A 225 39.17 -7.32 1.27
C ILE A 225 38.12 -7.67 0.24
N ASN A 226 37.28 -6.69 -0.10
CA ASN A 226 36.36 -6.80 -1.23
C ASN A 226 37.16 -6.84 -2.55
N GLN A 227 36.88 -7.83 -3.38
CA GLN A 227 37.47 -8.04 -4.71
C GLN A 227 36.41 -8.11 -5.81
N ALA A 228 35.16 -7.72 -5.51
CA ALA A 228 34.11 -7.55 -6.51
C ALA A 228 34.53 -6.50 -7.56
N GLY A 229 33.99 -6.62 -8.77
CA GLY A 229 34.23 -5.64 -9.83
C GLY A 229 33.54 -4.31 -9.53
N GLN A 230 33.74 -3.33 -10.40
CA GLN A 230 33.04 -2.03 -10.30
C GLN A 230 31.90 -1.89 -11.32
N SER A 231 31.80 -2.82 -12.27
CA SER A 231 30.73 -2.84 -13.27
C SER A 231 29.41 -3.27 -12.63
N VAL A 232 28.28 -2.87 -13.23
CA VAL A 232 26.94 -3.32 -12.79
C VAL A 232 26.80 -4.85 -12.82
N ALA A 233 27.53 -5.54 -13.70
CA ALA A 233 27.46 -7.00 -13.83
C ALA A 233 28.24 -7.73 -12.73
N ASP A 234 29.38 -7.17 -12.31
CA ASP A 234 30.37 -7.82 -11.43
C ASP A 234 30.35 -7.30 -9.99
N ALA A 235 29.97 -6.04 -9.76
CA ALA A 235 29.93 -5.43 -8.43
C ALA A 235 28.97 -6.12 -7.45
N PRO A 236 27.83 -6.66 -7.89
CA PRO A 236 26.95 -7.39 -7.00
C PRO A 236 27.43 -8.81 -6.63
N GLU A 237 28.38 -9.37 -7.38
CA GLU A 237 28.85 -10.74 -7.17
C GLU A 237 29.81 -10.80 -5.98
N PRO A 238 29.59 -11.71 -5.01
CA PRO A 238 30.43 -11.81 -3.84
C PRO A 238 31.82 -12.35 -4.23
N LYS A 239 32.84 -11.51 -4.11
CA LYS A 239 34.24 -11.90 -4.32
C LYS A 239 35.11 -11.20 -3.30
N TRP A 240 35.84 -11.96 -2.49
CA TRP A 240 36.62 -11.42 -1.39
C TRP A 240 37.75 -12.35 -0.97
N LYS A 241 38.69 -11.82 -0.19
CA LYS A 241 39.71 -12.59 0.51
C LYS A 241 40.03 -11.99 1.89
N LEU A 242 40.65 -12.78 2.75
CA LEU A 242 41.32 -12.25 3.95
C LEU A 242 42.71 -11.72 3.56
N GLY A 243 43.08 -10.56 4.09
CA GLY A 243 44.43 -10.01 4.00
C GLY A 243 45.39 -10.66 4.99
N ASP A 244 46.50 -9.99 5.27
CA ASP A 244 47.45 -10.43 6.29
C ASP A 244 46.89 -10.25 7.70
N LYS A 245 47.35 -11.10 8.62
CA LYS A 245 46.94 -11.03 10.03
C LYS A 245 47.36 -9.68 10.64
N VAL A 246 46.42 -8.98 11.26
CA VAL A 246 46.67 -7.69 11.92
C VAL A 246 46.61 -7.74 13.45
N LEU A 247 45.92 -8.73 14.03
CA LEU A 247 45.79 -8.89 15.48
C LEU A 247 45.53 -10.36 15.85
N SER A 248 45.98 -10.77 17.03
CA SER A 248 45.68 -12.09 17.62
C SER A 248 45.06 -11.93 19.02
N ILE A 249 44.08 -12.76 19.32
CA ILE A 249 43.47 -12.95 20.63
C ILE A 249 44.20 -14.12 21.30
N LYS A 250 44.76 -13.87 22.49
CA LYS A 250 45.53 -14.89 23.23
C LYS A 250 44.65 -16.09 23.61
N PRO A 251 45.21 -17.30 23.65
CA PRO A 251 44.45 -18.50 24.01
C PRO A 251 43.87 -18.42 25.43
N VAL A 252 42.59 -18.73 25.58
CA VAL A 252 41.90 -18.88 26.87
C VAL A 252 41.50 -20.34 27.04
N LYS A 253 41.99 -20.97 28.12
CA LYS A 253 41.62 -22.35 28.46
C LYS A 253 40.24 -22.42 29.08
N VAL A 254 39.46 -23.42 28.67
CA VAL A 254 38.09 -23.65 29.11
C VAL A 254 37.90 -25.14 29.31
N VAL A 255 37.29 -25.50 30.45
CA VAL A 255 36.90 -26.88 30.77
C VAL A 255 35.40 -26.99 30.55
N LEU A 256 35.01 -27.80 29.56
CA LEU A 256 33.61 -28.04 29.21
C LEU A 256 33.19 -29.41 29.74
N ALA A 257 32.20 -29.43 30.62
CA ALA A 257 31.56 -30.67 31.05
C ALA A 257 31.00 -31.46 29.84
N ALA A 258 30.75 -32.75 30.04
CA ALA A 258 30.08 -33.56 29.03
C ALA A 258 28.68 -32.98 28.74
N LYS A 259 28.27 -32.97 27.47
CA LYS A 259 26.95 -32.48 27.02
C LYS A 259 26.57 -31.09 27.53
N SER A 260 27.54 -30.18 27.64
CA SER A 260 27.31 -28.83 28.14
C SER A 260 27.68 -27.73 27.13
N GLN A 261 27.26 -26.52 27.43
CA GLN A 261 27.59 -25.31 26.70
C GLN A 261 28.04 -24.24 27.69
N GLN A 262 29.00 -23.41 27.27
CA GLN A 262 29.50 -22.29 28.06
C GLN A 262 29.75 -21.08 27.17
N ILE A 263 29.51 -19.88 27.73
CA ILE A 263 29.90 -18.62 27.11
C ILE A 263 31.25 -18.19 27.69
N VAL A 264 32.17 -17.82 26.82
CA VAL A 264 33.54 -17.41 27.14
C VAL A 264 33.76 -16.02 26.55
N SER A 265 34.01 -15.03 27.40
CA SER A 265 34.26 -13.66 26.95
C SER A 265 35.76 -13.43 26.73
N LEU A 266 36.13 -13.17 25.49
CA LEU A 266 37.47 -12.78 25.08
C LEU A 266 37.56 -11.25 24.98
N LYS A 267 38.73 -10.71 25.31
CA LYS A 267 39.01 -9.27 25.28
C LYS A 267 40.35 -9.00 24.61
N VAL A 268 40.42 -8.00 23.74
CA VAL A 268 41.66 -7.58 23.09
C VAL A 268 41.70 -6.07 22.88
N LYS A 269 42.87 -5.45 23.11
CA LYS A 269 43.13 -4.04 22.79
C LYS A 269 43.46 -3.89 21.32
N ILE A 270 42.91 -2.85 20.69
CA ILE A 270 43.09 -2.63 19.25
C ILE A 270 44.38 -1.87 18.94
N ASN A 271 44.78 -0.91 19.78
CA ASN A 271 46.03 -0.14 19.63
C ASN A 271 46.22 0.42 18.19
N GLY A 272 45.13 0.86 17.57
CA GLY A 272 45.15 1.41 16.21
C GLY A 272 45.27 0.38 15.07
N ALA A 273 45.27 -0.92 15.34
CA ALA A 273 45.39 -1.96 14.31
C ALA A 273 44.19 -2.05 13.36
N LEU A 274 43.01 -1.58 13.78
CA LEU A 274 41.78 -1.61 13.00
C LEU A 274 41.32 -0.20 12.62
N LYS A 275 40.99 -0.01 11.34
CA LYS A 275 40.34 1.18 10.81
C LYS A 275 38.85 1.15 11.11
N LYS A 276 38.28 2.31 11.43
CA LYS A 276 36.86 2.42 11.80
C LYS A 276 35.97 2.11 10.61
N TRP A 277 34.85 1.43 10.85
CA TRP A 277 33.76 1.34 9.88
C TRP A 277 32.89 2.61 10.00
N VAL A 278 32.68 3.29 8.88
CA VAL A 278 31.72 4.40 8.69
C VAL A 278 31.13 4.28 7.27
N PRO A 279 29.93 4.82 7.00
CA PRO A 279 29.29 4.75 5.67
C PRO A 279 30.21 5.10 4.50
N GLU A 280 31.06 6.12 4.66
CA GLU A 280 31.95 6.61 3.61
C GLU A 280 33.21 5.73 3.44
N GLN A 281 33.55 4.94 4.46
CA GLN A 281 34.72 4.05 4.50
C GLN A 281 34.36 2.75 5.24
N PRO A 282 33.64 1.83 4.58
CA PRO A 282 33.15 0.60 5.19
C PRO A 282 34.27 -0.44 5.40
N ASN A 283 35.22 -0.14 6.30
CA ASN A 283 36.33 -1.04 6.63
C ASN A 283 35.82 -2.29 7.36
N LEU A 284 36.04 -3.48 6.78
CA LEU A 284 35.58 -4.76 7.31
C LEU A 284 36.75 -5.67 7.71
N TYR A 285 36.48 -6.56 8.67
CA TYR A 285 37.44 -7.51 9.22
C TYR A 285 36.81 -8.90 9.38
N GLY A 286 37.63 -9.93 9.23
CA GLY A 286 37.29 -11.32 9.54
C GLY A 286 37.95 -11.74 10.85
N LEU A 287 37.14 -12.13 11.83
CA LEU A 287 37.58 -12.85 13.02
C LEU A 287 37.53 -14.36 12.74
N VAL A 288 38.65 -15.05 12.87
CA VAL A 288 38.75 -16.51 12.79
C VAL A 288 39.05 -17.05 14.18
N LEU A 289 38.02 -17.55 14.87
CA LEU A 289 38.18 -18.22 16.16
C LEU A 289 38.56 -19.68 15.93
N THR A 290 39.46 -20.20 16.75
CA THR A 290 39.94 -21.57 16.68
C THR A 290 39.87 -22.23 18.05
N THR A 291 39.33 -23.45 18.14
CA THR A 291 39.50 -24.29 19.33
C THR A 291 40.74 -25.18 19.18
N LYS A 292 41.50 -25.35 20.26
CA LYS A 292 42.73 -26.14 20.32
C LYS A 292 42.62 -27.21 21.40
N HIS A 293 42.96 -28.44 21.04
CA HIS A 293 43.15 -29.56 21.97
C HIS A 293 44.64 -29.89 22.03
N GLY A 294 45.36 -29.31 22.99
CA GLY A 294 46.83 -29.36 23.00
C GLY A 294 47.41 -28.70 21.75
N LYS A 295 48.17 -29.45 20.94
CA LYS A 295 48.73 -28.97 19.66
C LYS A 295 47.76 -29.09 18.47
N ASN A 296 46.66 -29.84 18.63
CA ASN A 296 45.74 -30.13 17.55
C ASN A 296 44.67 -29.04 17.40
N THR A 297 44.40 -28.65 16.15
CA THR A 297 43.30 -27.76 15.81
C THR A 297 41.98 -28.54 15.84
N GLY A 298 41.01 -28.06 16.62
CA GLY A 298 39.64 -28.57 16.67
C GLY A 298 38.76 -27.88 15.63
N ASP A 299 37.91 -26.96 16.10
CA ASP A 299 36.96 -26.21 15.28
C ASP A 299 37.50 -24.85 14.83
N LYS A 300 36.96 -24.33 13.74
CA LYS A 300 37.20 -22.95 13.29
C LYS A 300 35.90 -22.28 12.89
N GLN A 301 35.64 -21.11 13.47
CA GLN A 301 34.50 -20.27 13.11
C GLN A 301 34.98 -18.94 12.54
N TYR A 302 34.41 -18.55 11.41
CA TYR A 302 34.59 -17.24 10.80
C TYR A 302 33.43 -16.31 11.17
N THR A 303 33.73 -15.05 11.51
CA THR A 303 32.73 -14.01 11.73
C THR A 303 33.22 -12.69 11.16
N ARG A 304 32.43 -12.08 10.28
CA ARG A 304 32.70 -10.76 9.71
C ARG A 304 32.21 -9.67 10.66
N PHE A 305 32.98 -8.60 10.82
CA PHE A 305 32.60 -7.44 11.62
C PHE A 305 33.25 -6.15 11.11
N GLY A 306 32.82 -5.00 11.63
CA GLY A 306 33.46 -3.70 11.44
C GLY A 306 33.84 -3.07 12.78
N TRP A 307 34.96 -2.36 12.85
CA TRP A 307 35.40 -1.65 14.06
C TRP A 307 34.60 -0.35 14.21
N ARG A 308 33.41 -0.42 14.84
CA ARG A 308 32.55 0.74 15.05
C ARG A 308 31.69 0.63 16.30
N GLN A 309 31.34 1.76 16.89
CA GLN A 309 30.47 1.81 18.06
C GLN A 309 29.37 2.85 17.87
N PHE A 310 28.12 2.45 18.16
CA PHE A 310 27.01 3.38 18.28
C PHE A 310 26.75 3.71 19.74
N THR A 311 26.57 4.99 20.05
CA THR A 311 26.26 5.46 21.40
C THR A 311 25.19 6.56 21.37
N VAL A 312 24.63 6.88 22.54
CA VAL A 312 23.65 7.96 22.70
C VAL A 312 24.20 8.99 23.68
N LYS A 313 24.08 10.27 23.34
CA LYS A 313 24.39 11.39 24.24
C LYS A 313 23.25 12.40 24.20
N GLY A 314 22.46 12.46 25.27
CA GLY A 314 21.23 13.25 25.29
C GLY A 314 20.26 12.78 24.19
N SER A 315 19.83 13.69 23.33
CA SER A 315 18.96 13.41 22.17
C SER A 315 19.74 13.14 20.87
N GLN A 316 21.06 12.94 20.92
CA GLN A 316 21.89 12.67 19.74
C GLN A 316 22.29 11.19 19.66
N TYR A 317 22.15 10.64 18.46
CA TYR A 317 22.71 9.34 18.10
C TYR A 317 24.12 9.52 17.51
N LEU A 318 25.09 8.76 18.02
CA LEU A 318 26.49 8.93 17.67
C LEU A 318 27.06 7.66 17.02
N LEU A 319 27.85 7.83 15.96
CA LEU A 319 28.73 6.80 15.40
C LEU A 319 30.18 7.17 15.71
N ASN A 320 30.89 6.29 16.42
CA ASN A 320 32.29 6.48 16.80
C ASN A 320 32.54 7.81 17.55
N GLY A 321 31.58 8.23 18.38
CA GLY A 321 31.63 9.47 19.17
C GLY A 321 31.20 10.73 18.42
N LYS A 322 30.78 10.64 17.14
CA LYS A 322 30.32 11.78 16.34
C LYS A 322 28.83 11.68 16.02
N PRO A 323 28.04 12.77 16.07
CA PRO A 323 26.64 12.76 15.67
C PRO A 323 26.47 12.27 14.23
N ILE A 324 25.45 11.45 14.00
CA ILE A 324 25.06 10.98 12.67
C ILE A 324 23.56 11.20 12.47
N VAL A 325 23.20 11.64 11.26
CA VAL A 325 21.82 11.73 10.80
C VAL A 325 21.63 10.68 9.71
N PHE A 326 20.55 9.92 9.80
CA PHE A 326 20.20 8.89 8.84
C PHE A 326 19.23 9.47 7.82
N ASN A 327 19.71 9.70 6.61
CA ASN A 327 18.86 10.01 5.46
C ASN A 327 18.64 8.69 4.74
N GLY A 328 17.39 8.25 4.65
CA GLY A 328 17.12 6.89 4.21
C GLY A 328 15.86 6.69 3.39
N ASP A 329 15.73 5.44 3.00
CA ASP A 329 14.60 4.87 2.29
C ASP A 329 14.02 3.71 3.11
N SER A 330 12.84 3.27 2.74
CA SER A 330 12.18 2.08 3.27
C SER A 330 11.36 1.50 2.14
N TRP A 331 11.24 0.18 2.03
CA TRP A 331 10.38 -0.45 1.03
C TRP A 331 9.91 -1.82 1.48
N HIS A 332 8.76 -2.25 0.97
CA HIS A 332 8.23 -3.60 1.18
C HIS A 332 8.95 -4.65 0.33
N PHE A 333 9.00 -5.88 0.86
CA PHE A 333 9.41 -7.05 0.09
C PHE A 333 8.25 -7.52 -0.79
N MET A 334 8.28 -7.23 -2.10
CA MET A 334 7.16 -7.38 -3.04
C MET A 334 7.28 -8.56 -4.01
N GLY A 335 8.46 -9.17 -4.18
CA GLY A 335 8.58 -10.23 -5.16
C GLY A 335 9.98 -10.68 -5.51
N ILE A 336 10.05 -11.54 -6.51
CA ILE A 336 11.27 -12.21 -6.97
C ILE A 336 12.40 -11.28 -7.45
N PRO A 337 12.15 -10.11 -8.07
CA PRO A 337 13.25 -9.19 -8.38
C PRO A 337 14.14 -8.86 -7.17
N GLN A 338 13.56 -8.83 -5.96
CA GLN A 338 14.26 -8.55 -4.71
C GLN A 338 14.97 -9.78 -4.10
N MET A 339 14.74 -10.98 -4.63
CA MET A 339 15.39 -12.22 -4.15
C MET A 339 16.84 -12.37 -4.65
N THR A 340 17.50 -11.27 -5.03
CA THR A 340 18.86 -11.28 -5.56
C THR A 340 19.75 -10.23 -4.91
N ARG A 341 21.01 -10.58 -4.67
CA ARG A 341 22.05 -9.65 -4.23
C ARG A 341 22.25 -8.48 -5.19
N ARG A 342 22.00 -8.71 -6.49
CA ARG A 342 21.94 -7.72 -7.56
C ARG A 342 20.96 -6.58 -7.28
N TYR A 343 19.76 -6.89 -6.82
CA TYR A 343 18.78 -5.88 -6.46
C TYR A 343 19.23 -5.06 -5.25
N ALA A 344 19.74 -5.72 -4.19
CA ALA A 344 20.24 -5.04 -3.01
C ALA A 344 21.36 -4.04 -3.36
N TRP A 345 22.33 -4.46 -4.19
CA TRP A 345 23.38 -3.57 -4.69
C TRP A 345 22.82 -2.36 -5.43
N ALA A 346 21.89 -2.57 -6.36
CA ALA A 346 21.31 -1.48 -7.16
C ALA A 346 20.50 -0.50 -6.31
N TRP A 347 19.76 -0.99 -5.30
CA TRP A 347 19.04 -0.14 -4.37
C TRP A 347 19.99 0.69 -3.53
N TYR A 348 21.03 0.09 -2.96
CA TYR A 348 22.01 0.82 -2.15
C TYR A 348 22.84 1.80 -2.99
N LYS A 349 23.10 1.46 -4.25
CA LYS A 349 23.71 2.39 -5.20
C LYS A 349 22.81 3.60 -5.46
N LEU A 350 21.50 3.39 -5.64
CA LEU A 350 20.51 4.47 -5.75
C LEU A 350 20.52 5.37 -4.50
N LEU A 351 20.65 4.81 -3.29
CA LEU A 351 20.73 5.58 -2.05
C LEU A 351 22.00 6.45 -2.01
N GLN A 352 23.16 5.89 -2.34
CA GLN A 352 24.39 6.68 -2.44
C GLN A 352 24.27 7.81 -3.47
N ASP A 353 23.65 7.53 -4.62
CA ASP A 353 23.46 8.51 -5.69
C ASP A 353 22.50 9.65 -5.30
N SER A 354 21.67 9.47 -4.26
CA SER A 354 20.80 10.49 -3.66
C SER A 354 21.39 11.13 -2.39
N HIS A 355 22.61 10.80 -2.00
CA HIS A 355 23.23 11.20 -0.72
C HIS A 355 22.52 10.65 0.53
N ALA A 356 21.73 9.59 0.38
CA ALA A 356 21.22 8.80 1.48
C ALA A 356 22.30 7.84 2.01
N ASN A 357 22.23 7.53 3.30
CA ASN A 357 23.19 6.66 4.01
C ASN A 357 22.50 5.57 4.82
N ALA A 358 21.17 5.48 4.79
CA ALA A 358 20.42 4.50 5.58
C ALA A 358 19.27 3.85 4.80
N VAL A 359 18.86 2.68 5.25
CA VAL A 359 17.66 1.97 4.78
C VAL A 359 16.95 1.32 5.96
N ARG A 360 15.62 1.26 5.90
CA ARG A 360 14.79 0.43 6.78
C ARG A 360 14.23 -0.74 5.98
N LEU A 361 14.46 -1.96 6.48
CA LEU A 361 14.04 -3.20 5.81
C LEU A 361 12.59 -3.53 6.18
N HIS A 362 11.66 -2.74 5.65
CA HIS A 362 10.25 -2.79 6.02
C HIS A 362 9.48 -3.94 5.33
N ALA A 363 8.54 -4.65 5.96
CA ALA A 363 8.23 -4.76 7.39
C ALA A 363 8.43 -6.23 7.82
N GLN A 364 9.64 -6.74 7.59
CA GLN A 364 9.98 -8.15 7.81
C GLN A 364 11.50 -8.35 7.73
N PRO A 365 12.04 -9.47 8.27
CA PRO A 365 13.43 -9.81 8.03
C PRO A 365 13.67 -10.09 6.54
N TYR A 366 14.64 -9.41 5.96
CA TYR A 366 15.10 -9.68 4.60
C TYR A 366 16.12 -10.82 4.60
N PRO A 367 16.40 -11.43 3.43
CA PRO A 367 17.54 -12.35 3.28
C PRO A 367 18.86 -11.70 3.70
N GLN A 368 19.75 -12.48 4.32
CA GLN A 368 20.99 -11.96 4.92
C GLN A 368 21.90 -11.21 3.93
N PHE A 369 21.83 -11.55 2.63
CA PHE A 369 22.64 -10.88 1.61
C PHE A 369 22.36 -9.36 1.51
N TYR A 370 21.21 -8.86 1.98
CA TYR A 370 20.92 -7.43 2.08
C TYR A 370 21.79 -6.75 3.14
N LEU A 371 22.01 -7.40 4.28
CA LEU A 371 22.89 -6.90 5.34
C LEU A 371 24.36 -7.02 4.92
N ASP A 372 24.72 -8.12 4.26
CA ASP A 372 26.06 -8.30 3.72
C ASP A 372 26.44 -7.20 2.71
N MET A 373 25.51 -6.85 1.82
CA MET A 373 25.73 -5.77 0.86
C MET A 373 25.79 -4.40 1.56
N ALA A 374 25.01 -4.20 2.62
CA ALA A 374 25.00 -2.95 3.38
C ALA A 374 26.32 -2.75 4.14
N ASP A 375 26.85 -3.82 4.74
CA ASP A 375 28.17 -3.84 5.38
C ASP A 375 29.28 -3.42 4.42
N GLU A 376 29.22 -3.93 3.18
CA GLU A 376 30.23 -3.73 2.13
C GLU A 376 30.13 -2.36 1.46
N MET A 377 28.91 -1.83 1.29
CA MET A 377 28.67 -0.55 0.62
C MET A 377 28.61 0.64 1.59
N GLY A 378 28.60 0.39 2.90
CA GLY A 378 28.49 1.45 3.90
C GLY A 378 27.08 2.05 4.00
N ILE A 379 26.05 1.20 3.97
CA ILE A 379 24.66 1.64 4.22
C ILE A 379 24.29 1.24 5.65
N CYS A 380 23.76 2.18 6.43
CA CYS A 380 23.22 1.89 7.75
C CYS A 380 21.82 1.26 7.64
N VAL A 381 21.57 0.18 8.38
CA VAL A 381 20.29 -0.55 8.32
C VAL A 381 19.54 -0.40 9.63
N LEU A 382 18.33 0.16 9.58
CA LEU A 382 17.34 -0.07 10.64
C LEU A 382 16.63 -1.38 10.32
N ASP A 383 17.04 -2.44 11.00
CA ASP A 383 16.52 -3.78 10.74
C ASP A 383 15.21 -3.99 11.50
N GLU A 384 14.26 -4.68 10.89
CA GLU A 384 12.88 -4.76 11.38
C GLU A 384 12.33 -6.19 11.42
N THR A 385 11.61 -6.50 12.50
CA THR A 385 10.92 -7.78 12.66
C THR A 385 9.75 -7.95 11.70
N GLY A 386 9.17 -9.15 11.62
CA GLY A 386 7.93 -9.40 10.88
C GLY A 386 6.65 -9.05 11.65
N MET A 387 6.75 -8.37 12.81
CA MET A 387 5.60 -8.03 13.67
C MET A 387 4.91 -6.76 13.16
N TRP A 388 4.25 -6.90 12.01
CA TRP A 388 3.58 -5.82 11.27
C TRP A 388 2.06 -5.95 11.33
N ALA A 389 1.37 -4.86 11.69
CA ALA A 389 -0.07 -4.89 11.99
C ALA A 389 -0.98 -4.16 10.99
N SER A 390 -0.47 -3.41 10.02
CA SER A 390 -1.28 -2.48 9.21
C SER A 390 -2.38 -3.16 8.38
N ASP A 391 -2.29 -4.47 8.14
CA ASP A 391 -3.37 -5.28 7.52
C ASP A 391 -4.41 -5.84 8.50
N GLY A 392 -4.35 -5.45 9.78
CA GLY A 392 -5.19 -6.02 10.85
C GLY A 392 -4.98 -7.52 11.06
N GLY A 393 -3.80 -8.03 10.69
CA GLY A 393 -3.49 -9.47 10.70
C GLY A 393 -3.20 -10.07 12.08
N PRO A 394 -2.33 -9.46 12.90
CA PRO A 394 -1.95 -10.00 14.22
C PRO A 394 -3.14 -10.33 15.13
N LYS A 395 -3.18 -11.56 15.66
CA LYS A 395 -4.22 -12.00 16.60
C LYS A 395 -3.85 -11.60 18.03
N ILE A 396 -4.03 -10.33 18.37
CA ILE A 396 -3.57 -9.72 19.64
C ILE A 396 -4.25 -10.27 20.91
N ASN A 397 -5.32 -11.07 20.77
CA ASN A 397 -5.95 -11.76 21.89
C ASN A 397 -5.53 -13.24 22.04
N SER A 398 -4.44 -13.67 21.40
CA SER A 398 -3.92 -15.03 21.45
C SER A 398 -2.57 -15.12 22.15
N GLU A 399 -2.44 -16.00 23.16
CA GLU A 399 -1.14 -16.32 23.78
C GLU A 399 -0.12 -16.91 22.79
N GLU A 400 -0.62 -17.69 21.82
CA GLU A 400 0.22 -18.32 20.79
C GLU A 400 0.90 -17.26 19.90
N TYR A 401 0.19 -16.18 19.57
CA TYR A 401 0.76 -15.04 18.83
C TYR A 401 1.91 -14.39 19.59
N TRP A 402 1.73 -14.11 20.88
CA TRP A 402 2.74 -13.47 21.71
C TRP A 402 3.98 -14.32 21.89
N LYS A 403 3.79 -15.63 22.13
CA LYS A 403 4.90 -16.60 22.21
C LYS A 403 5.70 -16.66 20.90
N ASN A 404 5.00 -16.79 19.77
CA ASN A 404 5.66 -16.86 18.46
C ASN A 404 6.38 -15.56 18.09
N SER A 405 5.80 -14.42 18.49
CA SER A 405 6.41 -13.09 18.31
C SER A 405 7.69 -12.91 19.12
N GLU A 406 7.71 -13.36 20.38
CA GLU A 406 8.92 -13.32 21.21
C GLU A 406 10.02 -14.23 20.64
N GLU A 407 9.69 -15.45 20.23
CA GLU A 407 10.66 -16.38 19.65
C GLU A 407 11.26 -15.82 18.34
N HIS A 408 10.40 -15.26 17.48
CA HIS A 408 10.82 -14.58 16.27
C HIS A 408 11.80 -13.43 16.57
N LEU A 409 11.46 -12.55 17.52
CA LEU A 409 12.32 -11.43 17.92
C LEU A 409 13.70 -11.90 18.39
N ARG A 410 13.75 -12.95 19.22
CA ARG A 410 15.01 -13.49 19.75
C ARG A 410 15.89 -14.00 18.61
N ARG A 411 15.32 -14.81 17.72
CA ARG A 411 16.03 -15.38 16.56
C ARG A 411 16.49 -14.29 15.60
N PHE A 412 15.68 -13.27 15.37
CA PHE A 412 15.98 -12.12 14.51
C PHE A 412 17.23 -11.36 15.00
N VAL A 413 17.24 -10.90 16.26
CA VAL A 413 18.38 -10.16 16.82
C VAL A 413 19.65 -11.04 16.83
N LEU A 414 19.52 -12.33 17.18
CA LEU A 414 20.66 -13.25 17.23
C LEU A 414 21.27 -13.52 15.85
N ARG A 415 20.46 -13.56 14.79
CA ARG A 415 20.92 -13.74 13.40
C ARG A 415 21.81 -12.57 12.97
N ASP A 416 21.38 -11.35 13.26
CA ASP A 416 21.91 -10.17 12.56
C ASP A 416 22.86 -9.29 13.37
N ARG A 417 22.98 -9.50 14.70
CA ARG A 417 23.75 -8.62 15.61
C ARG A 417 25.23 -8.43 15.31
N ASN A 418 25.85 -9.23 14.45
CA ASN A 418 27.25 -9.05 14.04
C ASN A 418 27.43 -8.11 12.83
N HIS A 419 26.37 -7.74 12.11
CA HIS A 419 26.47 -6.86 10.94
C HIS A 419 26.79 -5.40 11.37
N PRO A 420 27.96 -4.83 11.02
CA PRO A 420 28.30 -3.45 11.38
C PRO A 420 27.31 -2.42 10.82
N SER A 421 26.69 -2.69 9.67
CA SER A 421 25.68 -1.83 9.03
C SER A 421 24.42 -1.63 9.88
N VAL A 422 23.99 -2.65 10.63
CA VAL A 422 22.78 -2.57 11.45
C VAL A 422 22.98 -1.47 12.50
N LEU A 423 22.24 -0.37 12.36
CA LEU A 423 22.30 0.77 13.29
C LEU A 423 21.44 0.52 14.52
N GLY A 424 20.36 -0.23 14.36
CA GLY A 424 19.34 -0.43 15.39
C GLY A 424 18.29 -1.43 15.00
N TRP A 425 17.36 -1.64 15.93
CA TRP A 425 16.31 -2.65 15.85
C TRP A 425 14.93 -1.98 15.93
N SER A 426 14.09 -2.22 14.93
CA SER A 426 12.65 -1.96 15.02
C SER A 426 11.95 -3.25 15.46
N VAL A 427 11.33 -3.24 16.64
CA VAL A 427 10.73 -4.45 17.21
C VAL A 427 9.35 -4.75 16.66
N CYS A 428 8.65 -3.75 16.10
CA CYS A 428 7.31 -3.89 15.53
C CYS A 428 6.93 -2.67 14.68
N ASN A 429 5.84 -2.78 13.92
CA ASN A 429 5.28 -1.69 13.12
C ASN A 429 3.76 -1.54 13.30
N GLU A 430 3.30 -0.34 13.65
CA GLU A 430 1.89 0.09 13.71
C GLU A 430 0.94 -0.81 14.52
N ASN A 431 1.43 -1.51 15.53
CA ASN A 431 0.64 -2.41 16.35
C ASN A 431 -0.35 -1.66 17.27
N VAL A 432 0.09 -0.58 17.93
CA VAL A 432 -0.79 0.23 18.80
C VAL A 432 -1.82 1.02 17.99
N PRO A 433 -1.46 1.73 16.89
CA PRO A 433 -2.45 2.40 16.05
C PRO A 433 -3.52 1.47 15.50
N VAL A 434 -3.16 0.26 15.10
CA VAL A 434 -4.13 -0.74 14.63
C VAL A 434 -5.02 -1.23 15.78
N ALA A 435 -4.46 -1.52 16.94
CA ALA A 435 -5.24 -1.92 18.12
C ALA A 435 -6.28 -0.86 18.51
N MET A 436 -5.91 0.43 18.46
CA MET A 436 -6.77 1.56 18.83
C MET A 436 -7.75 1.96 17.72
N GLY A 437 -7.26 2.18 16.50
CA GLY A 437 -8.01 2.76 15.39
C GLY A 437 -8.77 1.74 14.55
N VAL A 438 -8.13 0.62 14.20
CA VAL A 438 -8.72 -0.42 13.34
C VAL A 438 -9.60 -1.37 14.15
N PHE A 439 -9.02 -2.01 15.16
CA PHE A 439 -9.73 -2.99 15.98
C PHE A 439 -10.65 -2.37 17.03
N ARG A 440 -10.40 -1.10 17.40
CA ARG A 440 -11.09 -0.41 18.50
C ARG A 440 -11.14 -1.28 19.74
N SER A 441 -9.95 -1.78 20.10
CA SER A 441 -9.78 -2.79 21.14
C SER A 441 -10.12 -2.23 22.52
N PRO A 442 -10.60 -3.05 23.46
CA PRO A 442 -10.70 -2.65 24.86
C PRO A 442 -9.35 -2.18 25.41
N ASP A 443 -9.36 -1.23 26.34
CA ASP A 443 -8.17 -0.67 26.98
C ASP A 443 -7.22 -1.74 27.54
N SER A 444 -7.76 -2.86 28.03
CA SER A 444 -6.96 -3.97 28.54
C SER A 444 -6.07 -4.61 27.47
N LEU A 445 -6.57 -4.75 26.23
CA LEU A 445 -5.78 -5.27 25.11
C LEU A 445 -4.77 -4.24 24.60
N VAL A 446 -5.14 -2.95 24.56
CA VAL A 446 -4.19 -1.87 24.20
C VAL A 446 -3.05 -1.80 25.20
N LYS A 447 -3.34 -1.85 26.52
CA LYS A 447 -2.33 -1.89 27.57
C LYS A 447 -1.44 -3.12 27.48
N ARG A 448 -2.02 -4.28 27.17
CA ARG A 448 -1.25 -5.52 26.92
C ARG A 448 -0.30 -5.36 25.73
N GLN A 449 -0.78 -4.83 24.60
CA GLN A 449 0.05 -4.57 23.41
C GLN A 449 1.27 -3.69 23.76
N VAL A 450 1.05 -2.59 24.51
CA VAL A 450 2.14 -1.71 24.97
C VAL A 450 3.11 -2.46 25.89
N ALA A 451 2.61 -3.29 26.80
CA ALA A 451 3.45 -4.08 27.71
C ALA A 451 4.32 -5.11 26.95
N GLU A 452 3.77 -5.79 25.96
CA GLU A 452 4.52 -6.75 25.14
C GLU A 452 5.58 -6.04 24.29
N ILE A 453 5.27 -4.88 23.70
CA ILE A 453 6.27 -4.08 22.97
C ILE A 453 7.42 -3.67 23.89
N ASN A 454 7.12 -3.21 25.10
CA ASN A 454 8.15 -2.85 26.09
C ASN A 454 9.00 -4.07 26.52
N LYS A 455 8.39 -5.26 26.63
CA LYS A 455 9.09 -6.52 26.89
C LYS A 455 10.01 -6.89 25.74
N TRP A 456 9.56 -6.75 24.50
CA TRP A 456 10.38 -6.96 23.30
C TRP A 456 11.59 -6.04 23.29
N MET A 457 11.41 -4.75 23.54
CA MET A 457 12.53 -3.80 23.64
C MET A 457 13.57 -4.19 24.71
N LYS A 458 13.11 -4.70 25.85
CA LYS A 458 13.99 -5.22 26.90
C LYS A 458 14.79 -6.44 26.41
N ILE A 459 14.12 -7.42 25.81
CA ILE A 459 14.77 -8.61 25.25
C ILE A 459 15.82 -8.23 24.21
N THR A 460 15.49 -7.31 23.29
CA THR A 460 16.43 -6.80 22.28
C THR A 460 17.67 -6.21 22.94
N ARG A 461 17.51 -5.37 23.98
CA ARG A 461 18.64 -4.77 24.71
C ARG A 461 19.53 -5.82 25.40
N GLU A 462 18.93 -6.88 25.94
CA GLU A 462 19.66 -7.97 26.59
C GLU A 462 20.45 -8.81 25.57
N LEU A 463 19.88 -9.05 24.39
CA LEU A 463 20.51 -9.82 23.31
C LEU A 463 21.59 -9.03 22.55
N ASP A 464 21.41 -7.71 22.45
CA ASP A 464 22.35 -6.80 21.82
C ASP A 464 22.44 -5.45 22.56
N PRO A 465 23.35 -5.33 23.55
CA PRO A 465 23.61 -4.07 24.23
C PRO A 465 24.46 -3.09 23.40
N SER A 466 24.94 -3.48 22.21
CA SER A 466 25.84 -2.66 21.39
C SER A 466 25.11 -1.67 20.46
N ARG A 467 23.78 -1.79 20.36
CA ARG A 467 22.91 -0.93 19.55
C ARG A 467 21.87 -0.25 20.44
N PRO A 468 22.08 1.01 20.83
CA PRO A 468 21.13 1.72 21.67
C PRO A 468 19.84 2.14 20.94
N TRP A 469 19.82 2.04 19.60
CA TRP A 469 18.61 2.30 18.81
C TRP A 469 17.70 1.08 18.85
N ILE A 470 16.64 1.16 19.64
CA ILE A 470 15.57 0.17 19.71
C ILE A 470 14.26 0.96 19.63
N SER A 471 13.44 0.72 18.61
CA SER A 471 12.19 1.46 18.38
C SER A 471 11.02 0.50 18.13
N GLY A 472 9.80 1.01 18.31
CA GLY A 472 8.60 0.48 17.66
C GLY A 472 8.17 1.55 16.67
N ASP A 473 8.12 1.21 15.39
CA ASP A 473 7.94 2.18 14.32
C ASP A 473 6.44 2.45 14.10
N GLY A 474 6.09 3.74 14.00
CA GLY A 474 4.69 4.17 13.91
C GLY A 474 3.91 4.11 15.24
N GLU A 475 4.56 3.77 16.36
CA GLU A 475 3.90 3.55 17.65
C GLU A 475 3.71 4.84 18.48
N SER A 476 3.83 6.03 17.86
CA SER A 476 3.90 7.33 18.56
C SER A 476 2.64 7.74 19.34
N GLN A 477 1.55 6.98 19.19
CA GLN A 477 0.28 7.17 19.91
C GLN A 477 0.32 6.66 21.36
N ALA A 478 1.34 5.87 21.75
CA ALA A 478 1.55 5.43 23.11
C ALA A 478 2.96 5.78 23.63
N GLU A 479 3.07 5.90 24.96
CA GLU A 479 4.38 6.04 25.60
C GLU A 479 5.03 4.66 25.76
N LEU A 480 6.10 4.44 25.00
CA LEU A 480 6.94 3.25 25.09
C LEU A 480 8.22 3.54 25.88
N ASN A 481 8.78 2.49 26.49
CA ASN A 481 10.12 2.47 27.13
C ASN A 481 11.26 2.47 26.09
N SER A 482 10.96 3.02 24.92
CA SER A 482 11.88 3.22 23.83
C SER A 482 12.79 4.43 24.13
N PRO A 483 14.11 4.31 23.89
CA PRO A 483 14.99 5.47 23.84
C PRO A 483 14.70 6.39 22.64
N ILE A 484 13.93 5.90 21.65
CA ILE A 484 13.76 6.55 20.35
C ILE A 484 12.28 6.62 19.94
N ILE A 485 11.89 7.71 19.30
CA ILE A 485 10.53 7.89 18.78
C ILE A 485 10.58 7.93 17.26
N ILE A 486 9.92 6.96 16.61
CA ILE A 486 9.75 6.95 15.16
C ILE A 486 8.29 7.15 14.84
N GLY A 487 7.98 8.32 14.26
CA GLY A 487 6.64 8.67 13.82
C GLY A 487 6.40 8.29 12.35
N HIS A 488 5.13 8.17 11.99
CA HIS A 488 4.66 7.95 10.61
C HIS A 488 3.77 9.13 10.17
N TYR A 489 3.91 9.56 8.91
CA TYR A 489 3.02 10.48 8.18
C TYR A 489 2.56 11.77 8.88
N GLY A 490 3.19 12.17 9.99
CA GLY A 490 2.82 13.33 10.81
C GLY A 490 3.23 14.69 10.24
N GLY A 491 3.10 14.92 8.93
CA GLY A 491 3.68 16.00 8.12
C GLY A 491 3.33 17.47 8.44
N SER A 492 2.85 17.78 9.65
CA SER A 492 2.65 19.16 10.10
C SER A 492 3.81 19.64 10.97
N GLU A 493 4.09 20.94 10.91
CA GLU A 493 5.11 21.56 11.77
C GLU A 493 4.80 21.35 13.27
N ALA A 494 3.53 21.37 13.66
CA ALA A 494 3.11 21.14 15.05
C ALA A 494 3.45 19.72 15.53
N ASN A 495 3.24 18.72 14.67
CA ASN A 495 3.53 17.32 14.99
C ASN A 495 5.04 17.11 15.17
N TYR A 496 5.86 17.61 14.24
CA TYR A 496 7.32 17.49 14.35
C TYR A 496 7.88 18.25 15.54
N ARG A 497 7.33 19.44 15.84
CA ARG A 497 7.64 20.17 17.08
C ARG A 497 7.35 19.31 18.31
N ASN A 498 6.17 18.69 18.38
CA ASN A 498 5.79 17.82 19.49
C ASN A 498 6.70 16.60 19.63
N LEU A 499 7.07 15.93 18.54
CA LEU A 499 8.00 14.81 18.57
C LEU A 499 9.38 15.25 19.08
N SER A 500 9.91 16.35 18.54
CA SER A 500 11.21 16.90 18.91
C SER A 500 11.28 17.37 20.37
N SER A 501 10.17 17.83 20.96
CA SER A 501 10.14 18.33 22.34
C SER A 501 10.15 17.25 23.41
N LYS A 502 10.05 15.95 23.05
CA LYS A 502 9.98 14.84 24.02
C LYS A 502 11.33 14.48 24.66
N GLY A 503 12.43 15.15 24.29
CA GLY A 503 13.76 14.94 24.87
C GLY A 503 14.40 13.58 24.55
N LYS A 504 13.80 12.80 23.65
CA LYS A 504 14.32 11.53 23.12
C LYS A 504 14.91 11.76 21.72
N ILE A 505 15.73 10.81 21.27
CA ILE A 505 16.08 10.75 19.84
C ILE A 505 14.78 10.51 19.08
N TRP A 506 14.62 11.17 17.94
CA TRP A 506 13.40 11.03 17.15
C TRP A 506 13.68 11.09 15.64
N GLY A 507 12.75 10.58 14.86
CA GLY A 507 12.77 10.65 13.41
C GLY A 507 11.45 10.20 12.80
N ILE A 508 11.42 10.13 11.47
CA ILE A 508 10.28 9.64 10.71
C ILE A 508 10.75 8.51 9.79
N GLY A 509 10.18 7.32 10.00
CA GLY A 509 10.48 6.11 9.22
C GLY A 509 9.66 6.02 7.91
N GLU A 510 8.48 6.65 7.91
CA GLU A 510 7.57 6.70 6.77
C GLU A 510 6.96 8.09 6.63
N ALA A 511 7.19 8.72 5.48
CA ALA A 511 6.70 10.06 5.19
C ALA A 511 6.54 10.30 3.69
N GLY A 512 5.87 11.41 3.38
CA GLY A 512 5.60 11.84 2.03
C GLY A 512 4.35 11.21 1.46
N MET A 513 3.86 11.80 0.38
CA MET A 513 2.58 11.40 -0.23
C MET A 513 2.74 10.55 -1.49
N ALA A 514 3.96 10.09 -1.81
CA ALA A 514 4.28 9.43 -3.07
C ALA A 514 3.41 8.19 -3.36
N TYR A 515 3.14 7.40 -2.32
CA TYR A 515 2.36 6.16 -2.39
C TYR A 515 0.85 6.39 -2.66
N TYR A 516 0.24 7.39 -2.03
CA TYR A 516 -1.22 7.55 -2.04
C TYR A 516 -1.71 8.77 -2.80
N ALA A 517 -0.90 9.82 -2.97
CA ALA A 517 -1.35 11.09 -3.53
C ALA A 517 -2.02 10.89 -4.88
N THR A 518 -3.26 11.31 -5.02
CA THR A 518 -3.92 11.44 -6.32
C THR A 518 -3.45 12.72 -7.01
N PRO A 519 -3.79 12.92 -8.30
CA PRO A 519 -3.70 14.23 -8.94
C PRO A 519 -4.27 15.37 -8.10
N LEU A 520 -5.42 15.18 -7.45
CA LEU A 520 -6.03 16.20 -6.59
C LEU A 520 -5.16 16.57 -5.39
N GLN A 521 -4.57 15.58 -4.71
CA GLN A 521 -3.72 15.83 -3.55
C GLN A 521 -2.40 16.50 -3.94
N SER A 522 -1.77 16.04 -5.01
CA SER A 522 -0.51 16.60 -5.51
C SER A 522 -0.67 17.99 -6.17
N ALA A 523 -1.85 18.30 -6.73
CA ALA A 523 -2.17 19.61 -7.29
C ALA A 523 -2.14 20.74 -6.25
N THR A 524 -2.21 20.44 -4.95
CA THR A 524 -2.03 21.46 -3.89
C THR A 524 -0.64 22.11 -3.92
N TYR A 525 0.34 21.46 -4.56
CA TYR A 525 1.71 21.96 -4.69
C TYR A 525 2.00 22.56 -6.07
N ASN A 526 1.45 21.98 -7.16
CA ASN A 526 1.78 22.40 -8.52
C ASN A 526 0.58 22.65 -9.46
N GLY A 527 -0.63 22.72 -8.90
CA GLY A 527 -1.88 23.00 -9.62
C GLY A 527 -2.16 22.01 -10.75
N ASN A 528 -2.55 22.54 -11.91
CA ASN A 528 -3.04 21.75 -13.04
C ASN A 528 -2.05 20.71 -13.59
N ARG A 529 -0.74 20.86 -13.33
CA ARG A 529 0.26 19.91 -13.80
C ARG A 529 0.00 18.49 -13.30
N SER A 530 -0.52 18.34 -12.07
CA SER A 530 -0.80 17.03 -11.50
C SER A 530 -1.87 16.21 -12.25
N TYR A 531 -2.77 16.86 -12.99
CA TYR A 531 -3.84 16.17 -13.73
C TYR A 531 -3.43 15.72 -15.14
N VAL A 532 -2.35 16.27 -15.68
CA VAL A 532 -1.98 16.11 -17.11
C VAL A 532 -1.23 14.81 -17.38
N SER A 533 -0.32 14.41 -16.49
CA SER A 533 0.56 13.25 -16.69
C SER A 533 1.07 12.70 -15.35
N GLN A 534 1.57 11.46 -15.36
CA GLN A 534 2.27 10.91 -14.21
C GLN A 534 3.50 11.76 -13.85
N GLN A 535 4.20 12.31 -14.84
CA GLN A 535 5.32 13.22 -14.58
C GLN A 535 4.87 14.46 -13.82
N GLY A 536 3.79 15.12 -14.26
CA GLY A 536 3.23 16.29 -13.60
C GLY A 536 2.76 15.98 -12.17
N ARG A 537 2.19 14.81 -11.92
CA ARG A 537 1.90 14.36 -10.55
C ARG A 537 3.19 14.25 -9.71
N MET A 538 4.23 13.62 -10.25
CA MET A 538 5.51 13.45 -9.55
C MET A 538 6.23 14.77 -9.26
N GLU A 539 6.03 15.81 -10.06
CA GLU A 539 6.52 17.18 -9.77
C GLU A 539 5.87 17.74 -8.49
N GLY A 540 4.55 17.56 -8.31
CA GLY A 540 3.85 17.99 -7.10
C GLY A 540 4.32 17.21 -5.86
N VAL A 541 4.52 15.90 -6.01
CA VAL A 541 5.10 15.05 -4.95
C VAL A 541 6.54 15.46 -4.61
N ALA A 542 7.34 15.84 -5.59
CA ALA A 542 8.71 16.33 -5.37
C ALA A 542 8.77 17.62 -4.55
N MET A 543 7.83 18.55 -4.79
CA MET A 543 7.72 19.79 -4.01
C MET A 543 7.32 19.52 -2.56
N GLU A 544 6.40 18.58 -2.32
CA GLU A 544 6.02 18.15 -0.98
C GLU A 544 7.18 17.49 -0.25
N ALA A 545 7.88 16.54 -0.88
CA ALA A 545 9.03 15.87 -0.29
C ALA A 545 10.15 16.85 0.09
N THR A 546 10.41 17.86 -0.75
CA THR A 546 11.36 18.94 -0.44
C THR A 546 10.95 19.70 0.84
N LYS A 547 9.66 20.08 0.94
CA LYS A 547 9.13 20.75 2.13
C LYS A 547 9.25 19.86 3.37
N LEU A 548 8.94 18.57 3.23
CA LEU A 548 9.00 17.59 4.30
C LEU A 548 10.43 17.43 4.84
N ILE A 549 11.41 17.19 3.97
CA ILE A 549 12.82 17.03 4.37
C ILE A 549 13.33 18.30 5.06
N ASN A 550 12.99 19.48 4.55
CA ASN A 550 13.38 20.75 5.17
C ASN A 550 12.76 20.92 6.56
N MET A 551 11.51 20.50 6.78
CA MET A 551 10.88 20.52 8.10
C MET A 551 11.56 19.55 9.07
N LEU A 552 11.90 18.34 8.63
CA LEU A 552 12.64 17.36 9.44
C LEU A 552 14.00 17.93 9.89
N LYS A 553 14.77 18.50 8.95
CA LYS A 553 16.03 19.19 9.24
C LYS A 553 15.86 20.33 10.24
N LYS A 554 14.81 21.17 10.09
CA LYS A 554 14.49 22.28 11.00
C LYS A 554 14.29 21.83 12.45
N PHE A 555 13.78 20.62 12.68
CA PHE A 555 13.56 20.07 14.03
C PHE A 555 14.62 19.06 14.46
N HIS A 556 15.75 18.96 13.73
CA HIS A 556 16.89 18.13 14.07
C HIS A 556 16.56 16.64 14.27
N SER A 557 15.70 16.07 13.41
CA SER A 557 15.46 14.62 13.40
C SER A 557 16.74 13.84 13.11
N SER A 558 16.85 12.67 13.74
CA SER A 558 17.97 11.74 13.55
C SER A 558 17.72 10.73 12.43
N TYR A 559 16.47 10.52 12.01
CA TYR A 559 16.11 9.66 10.87
C TYR A 559 15.10 10.37 9.96
N ASN A 560 15.47 10.50 8.68
CA ASN A 560 14.73 11.22 7.66
C ASN A 560 14.43 10.27 6.51
N SER A 561 13.19 9.81 6.42
CA SER A 561 12.74 8.92 5.34
C SER A 561 11.65 9.59 4.53
N VAL A 562 11.82 9.60 3.21
CA VAL A 562 10.69 9.69 2.28
C VAL A 562 10.39 8.25 1.88
N PHE A 563 9.20 7.77 2.20
CA PHE A 563 8.88 6.36 2.08
C PHE A 563 8.94 5.91 0.60
N ASN A 564 9.57 4.75 0.36
CA ASN A 564 9.57 4.03 -0.92
C ASN A 564 10.23 4.78 -2.09
N ILE A 565 11.39 5.41 -1.88
CA ILE A 565 12.19 6.09 -2.91
C ILE A 565 12.53 5.14 -4.06
N VAL A 566 12.98 3.92 -3.77
CA VAL A 566 13.31 2.90 -4.79
C VAL A 566 12.11 2.51 -5.67
N TRP A 567 10.88 2.73 -5.21
CA TRP A 567 9.68 2.35 -5.95
C TRP A 567 8.96 3.54 -6.60
N TYR A 568 8.78 4.65 -5.86
CA TYR A 568 8.07 5.83 -6.34
C TYR A 568 8.99 6.96 -6.81
N GLY A 569 10.24 7.01 -6.34
CA GLY A 569 11.23 7.99 -6.77
C GLY A 569 11.76 7.75 -8.19
N ILE A 570 11.65 6.51 -8.69
CA ILE A 570 12.17 6.09 -9.99
C ILE A 570 11.11 5.36 -10.83
N LYS A 571 11.33 5.23 -12.14
CA LYS A 571 10.37 4.66 -13.10
C LYS A 571 10.45 3.12 -13.12
N PRO A 572 9.32 2.41 -13.18
CA PRO A 572 9.30 1.00 -13.61
C PRO A 572 9.96 0.86 -14.99
N LEU A 573 10.77 -0.19 -15.17
CA LEU A 573 11.59 -0.36 -16.37
C LEU A 573 10.96 -1.35 -17.36
N GLU A 574 10.90 -0.96 -18.62
CA GLU A 574 10.45 -1.77 -19.75
C GLU A 574 11.42 -2.90 -20.16
N LEU A 575 11.90 -3.71 -19.21
CA LEU A 575 12.85 -4.81 -19.44
C LEU A 575 12.44 -5.67 -20.64
N GLY A 576 13.30 -5.77 -21.66
CA GLY A 576 13.05 -6.59 -22.85
C GLY A 576 11.84 -6.19 -23.69
N LEU A 577 11.24 -5.01 -23.49
CA LEU A 577 10.12 -4.51 -24.30
C LEU A 577 10.58 -3.35 -25.18
N LYS A 578 10.72 -3.63 -26.48
CA LYS A 578 11.18 -2.63 -27.47
C LYS A 578 10.11 -1.62 -27.85
N ASP A 579 8.87 -2.07 -28.01
CA ASP A 579 7.73 -1.21 -28.36
C ASP A 579 6.85 -0.98 -27.12
N THR A 580 7.05 0.18 -26.48
CA THR A 580 6.29 0.58 -25.29
C THR A 580 4.91 1.15 -25.60
N THR A 581 4.52 1.23 -26.88
CA THR A 581 3.20 1.76 -27.29
C THR A 581 2.11 0.68 -27.26
N ARG A 582 2.47 -0.57 -26.96
CA ARG A 582 1.53 -1.69 -26.78
C ARG A 582 1.67 -2.34 -25.41
N ALA A 583 0.68 -3.14 -25.05
CA ALA A 583 0.76 -3.98 -23.85
C ALA A 583 1.85 -5.07 -23.99
N PRO A 584 2.55 -5.42 -22.90
CA PRO A 584 3.46 -6.57 -22.86
C PRO A 584 2.77 -7.88 -23.21
N GLN A 585 3.50 -8.77 -23.84
CA GLN A 585 3.14 -10.16 -24.14
C GLN A 585 4.08 -11.12 -23.39
N PRO A 586 3.70 -12.39 -23.18
CA PRO A 586 4.55 -13.36 -22.48
C PRO A 586 5.93 -13.58 -23.12
N SER A 587 6.07 -13.29 -24.42
CA SER A 587 7.35 -13.36 -25.15
C SER A 587 8.26 -12.15 -24.96
N ASP A 588 7.75 -11.03 -24.41
CA ASP A 588 8.59 -9.89 -24.02
C ASP A 588 9.38 -10.21 -22.75
N GLY A 589 10.27 -9.32 -22.32
CA GLY A 589 11.07 -9.52 -21.11
C GLY A 589 12.47 -10.05 -21.39
N ILE A 590 13.16 -10.38 -20.31
CA ILE A 590 14.52 -10.91 -20.32
C ILE A 590 14.51 -12.37 -19.88
N PHE A 591 15.31 -13.19 -20.55
CA PHE A 591 15.40 -14.63 -20.32
C PHE A 591 16.81 -14.99 -19.87
N PHE A 592 16.91 -15.78 -18.81
CA PHE A 592 18.19 -16.20 -18.23
C PHE A 592 18.55 -17.62 -18.68
N GLY A 593 19.79 -18.01 -18.37
CA GLY A 593 20.28 -19.37 -18.64
C GLY A 593 19.57 -20.44 -17.79
N PRO A 594 19.84 -21.73 -18.08
CA PRO A 594 19.25 -22.83 -17.34
C PRO A 594 19.66 -22.82 -15.86
N TYR A 595 18.78 -23.34 -15.01
CA TYR A 595 19.03 -23.53 -13.58
C TYR A 595 20.30 -24.35 -13.34
N GLN A 596 21.14 -23.89 -12.41
CA GLN A 596 22.39 -24.57 -12.03
C GLN A 596 22.30 -25.06 -10.58
N GLU A 597 22.47 -26.37 -10.36
CA GLU A 597 22.45 -26.93 -9.01
C GLU A 597 23.61 -26.39 -8.15
N GLY A 598 23.34 -26.26 -6.84
CA GLY A 598 24.35 -25.84 -5.87
C GLY A 598 24.65 -24.34 -5.84
N LYS A 599 24.10 -23.54 -6.77
CA LYS A 599 24.20 -22.07 -6.66
C LYS A 599 23.27 -21.54 -5.54
N PRO A 600 23.79 -20.66 -4.65
CA PRO A 600 22.98 -19.96 -3.65
C PRO A 600 21.91 -19.04 -4.28
N GLY A 601 20.79 -18.88 -3.58
CA GLY A 601 19.72 -17.96 -3.95
C GLY A 601 18.81 -18.44 -5.08
N VAL A 602 17.71 -17.71 -5.27
CA VAL A 602 16.72 -17.98 -6.31
C VAL A 602 17.32 -17.67 -7.68
N GLN A 603 17.12 -18.56 -8.64
CA GLN A 603 17.60 -18.41 -10.01
C GLN A 603 16.40 -18.20 -10.95
N PRO A 604 16.05 -16.94 -11.28
CA PRO A 604 14.96 -16.70 -12.22
C PRO A 604 15.35 -17.14 -13.63
N GLU A 605 14.46 -17.77 -14.41
CA GLU A 605 14.67 -18.04 -15.85
C GLU A 605 14.05 -16.95 -16.74
N ARG A 606 13.21 -16.06 -16.17
CA ARG A 606 12.68 -14.87 -16.85
C ARG A 606 12.35 -13.74 -15.87
N LEU A 607 12.47 -12.49 -16.31
CA LEU A 607 11.79 -11.32 -15.71
C LEU A 607 11.04 -10.54 -16.80
N GLY A 608 9.76 -10.24 -16.56
CA GLY A 608 8.93 -9.50 -17.51
C GLY A 608 9.09 -7.97 -17.43
N PRO A 609 8.55 -7.23 -18.42
CA PRO A 609 8.55 -5.77 -18.40
C PRO A 609 7.82 -5.18 -17.18
N TYR A 610 8.33 -4.06 -16.67
CA TYR A 610 7.77 -3.27 -15.57
C TYR A 610 7.65 -4.00 -14.22
N THR A 611 8.39 -5.09 -14.02
CA THR A 611 8.45 -5.86 -12.76
C THR A 611 9.31 -5.22 -11.68
N THR A 612 10.24 -4.37 -12.09
CA THR A 612 11.21 -3.73 -11.22
C THR A 612 11.48 -2.32 -11.72
N THR A 613 11.87 -1.46 -10.80
CA THR A 613 12.35 -0.10 -11.06
C THR A 613 13.88 -0.05 -11.23
N LEU A 614 14.57 -1.12 -10.85
CA LEU A 614 16.01 -1.27 -10.93
C LEU A 614 16.40 -2.31 -11.99
N ASN A 615 17.48 -2.04 -12.72
CA ASN A 615 18.11 -2.94 -13.68
C ASN A 615 19.58 -3.16 -13.30
N PRO A 616 19.87 -4.11 -12.40
CA PRO A 616 21.24 -4.46 -11.98
C PRO A 616 21.98 -5.28 -13.04
N GLY A 617 21.95 -4.82 -14.29
CA GLY A 617 22.67 -5.41 -15.42
C GLY A 617 21.92 -6.56 -16.09
N TYR A 618 20.60 -6.64 -15.92
CA TYR A 618 19.81 -7.67 -16.55
C TYR A 618 19.50 -7.39 -18.02
N ASP A 619 19.20 -6.12 -18.35
CA ASP A 619 18.97 -5.64 -19.71
C ASP A 619 20.03 -4.58 -20.03
N THR A 620 20.98 -4.91 -20.90
CA THR A 620 22.09 -4.01 -21.24
C THR A 620 21.66 -2.76 -22.02
N SER A 621 20.42 -2.73 -22.54
CA SER A 621 19.87 -1.57 -23.24
C SER A 621 19.29 -0.50 -22.30
N LEU A 622 19.14 -0.81 -21.02
CA LEU A 622 18.53 0.07 -20.03
C LEU A 622 19.55 0.53 -18.97
N PRO A 623 19.41 1.74 -18.42
CA PRO A 623 20.25 2.21 -17.32
C PRO A 623 19.91 1.44 -16.02
N LEU A 624 20.73 1.64 -14.98
CA LEU A 624 20.48 1.06 -13.65
C LEU A 624 19.10 1.43 -13.09
N TYR A 625 18.67 2.68 -13.30
CA TYR A 625 17.34 3.19 -13.00
C TYR A 625 17.04 4.44 -13.85
N LYS A 626 15.77 4.88 -13.89
CA LYS A 626 15.34 6.13 -14.54
C LYS A 626 14.64 7.01 -13.50
N PRO A 627 15.10 8.24 -13.19
CA PRO A 627 14.53 9.05 -12.13
C PRO A 627 13.17 9.67 -12.49
N TRP A 628 12.33 9.85 -11.47
CA TRP A 628 11.25 10.85 -11.46
C TRP A 628 11.73 12.13 -10.76
N PRO A 629 11.04 13.27 -10.95
CA PRO A 629 11.33 14.52 -10.22
C PRO A 629 11.42 14.36 -8.69
N LEU A 630 10.70 13.39 -8.11
CA LEU A 630 10.79 13.07 -6.68
C LEU A 630 12.21 12.65 -6.27
N PHE A 631 12.86 11.77 -7.02
CA PHE A 631 14.23 11.35 -6.71
C PHE A 631 15.21 12.54 -6.78
N ASP A 632 15.08 13.38 -7.81
CA ASP A 632 15.92 14.56 -7.97
C ASP A 632 15.71 15.56 -6.81
N ALA A 633 14.48 15.74 -6.35
CA ALA A 633 14.16 16.58 -5.19
C ALA A 633 14.74 16.04 -3.89
N ILE A 634 14.66 14.73 -3.66
CA ILE A 634 15.26 14.10 -2.48
C ILE A 634 16.77 14.25 -2.52
N LYS A 635 17.40 13.93 -3.66
CA LYS A 635 18.84 14.09 -3.87
C LYS A 635 19.30 15.51 -3.58
N ALA A 636 18.61 16.50 -4.16
CA ALA A 636 18.95 17.91 -3.96
C ALA A 636 18.74 18.35 -2.50
N SER A 637 17.69 17.84 -1.84
CA SER A 637 17.38 18.14 -0.44
C SER A 637 18.38 17.51 0.51
N PHE A 638 18.80 16.26 0.33
CA PHE A 638 19.84 15.63 1.16
C PHE A 638 21.21 16.26 0.96
N ALA A 639 21.52 16.77 -0.24
CA ALA A 639 22.76 17.48 -0.54
C ALA A 639 22.76 18.99 -0.21
N ASP A 640 21.64 19.55 0.25
CA ASP A 640 21.47 21.00 0.48
C ASP A 640 21.78 21.88 -0.75
N THR A 641 21.48 21.37 -1.96
CA THR A 641 21.74 22.07 -3.23
C THR A 641 20.51 22.80 -3.79
N GLY A 642 19.32 22.56 -3.21
CA GLY A 642 18.05 23.16 -3.62
C GLY A 642 17.43 22.47 -4.84
N PHE A 643 16.12 22.21 -4.75
CA PHE A 643 15.35 21.65 -5.86
C PHE A 643 14.57 22.76 -6.59
N VAL A 644 14.71 22.83 -7.91
CA VAL A 644 13.92 23.74 -8.75
C VAL A 644 12.89 22.93 -9.51
N ALA A 645 11.66 22.93 -9.03
CA ALA A 645 10.53 22.35 -9.76
C ALA A 645 10.28 23.15 -11.05
N GLN A 646 9.73 22.49 -12.08
CA GLN A 646 9.12 23.23 -13.18
C GLN A 646 8.02 24.12 -12.60
N LYS A 647 8.04 25.43 -12.93
CA LYS A 647 7.00 26.35 -12.49
C LYS A 647 5.63 25.82 -12.95
N PRO A 648 4.61 25.80 -12.08
CA PRO A 648 3.25 25.51 -12.49
C PRO A 648 2.92 26.36 -13.71
N SER A 649 2.41 25.76 -14.79
CA SER A 649 1.83 26.58 -15.85
C SER A 649 0.73 27.40 -15.19
N PRO A 650 0.78 28.74 -15.24
CA PRO A 650 -0.34 29.53 -14.74
C PRO A 650 -1.59 29.00 -15.44
N VAL A 651 -2.64 28.80 -14.65
CA VAL A 651 -3.98 28.67 -15.22
C VAL A 651 -4.11 29.85 -16.17
N ARG A 652 -4.47 29.59 -17.43
CA ARG A 652 -4.84 30.65 -18.36
C ARG A 652 -6.19 31.22 -17.89
N THR A 653 -6.20 31.88 -16.73
CA THR A 653 -7.30 32.70 -16.26
C THR A 653 -7.20 34.02 -16.99
N GLU A 654 -7.72 34.04 -18.22
CA GLU A 654 -8.44 35.22 -18.70
C GLU A 654 -9.40 34.86 -19.83
N ALA A 655 -10.65 34.65 -19.45
CA ALA A 655 -11.79 35.29 -20.10
C ALA A 655 -12.83 35.66 -19.02
N ALA A 656 -12.38 36.28 -17.92
CA ALA A 656 -13.33 36.90 -16.97
C ALA A 656 -14.11 38.06 -17.62
N GLY A 657 -13.69 38.54 -18.80
CA GLY A 657 -14.31 39.66 -19.50
C GLY A 657 -15.48 39.33 -20.45
N ASN A 658 -15.52 38.15 -21.07
CA ASN A 658 -16.52 37.84 -22.13
C ASN A 658 -17.32 36.57 -21.79
N LYS A 659 -18.17 36.62 -20.77
CA LYS A 659 -19.20 35.59 -20.59
C LYS A 659 -20.10 35.59 -21.82
N LEU A 660 -20.39 34.41 -22.36
CA LEU A 660 -21.43 34.26 -23.37
C LEU A 660 -22.75 34.72 -22.73
N GLN A 661 -23.65 35.32 -23.53
CA GLN A 661 -24.85 36.00 -23.03
C GLN A 661 -26.12 35.38 -23.64
N PHE A 662 -26.24 34.05 -23.57
CA PHE A 662 -27.43 33.37 -24.06
C PHE A 662 -28.60 33.61 -23.10
N SER A 663 -29.80 33.86 -23.66
CA SER A 663 -31.01 34.17 -22.89
C SER A 663 -32.20 33.25 -23.21
N ALA A 664 -32.01 32.33 -24.16
CA ALA A 664 -32.98 31.31 -24.54
C ALA A 664 -32.26 30.01 -24.93
N VAL A 665 -32.79 28.87 -24.49
CA VAL A 665 -32.29 27.54 -24.84
C VAL A 665 -33.44 26.64 -25.31
N THR A 666 -33.20 25.90 -26.40
CA THR A 666 -34.16 24.92 -26.95
C THR A 666 -33.47 23.57 -27.08
N LEU A 667 -34.11 22.49 -26.63
CA LEU A 667 -33.62 21.12 -26.77
C LEU A 667 -34.36 20.39 -27.90
N LEU A 668 -33.61 19.75 -28.79
CA LEU A 668 -34.10 18.83 -29.81
C LEU A 668 -33.73 17.39 -29.42
N SER A 669 -34.73 16.61 -28.99
CA SER A 669 -34.57 15.18 -28.70
C SER A 669 -35.82 14.41 -29.16
N THR A 670 -35.64 13.19 -29.66
CA THR A 670 -36.74 12.24 -29.87
C THR A 670 -37.23 11.65 -28.55
N ASP A 671 -36.41 11.71 -27.50
CA ASP A 671 -36.75 11.23 -26.16
C ASP A 671 -37.46 12.34 -25.37
N LYS A 672 -38.71 12.08 -24.99
CA LYS A 672 -39.53 13.00 -24.19
C LYS A 672 -39.02 13.10 -22.74
N ASP A 673 -38.32 12.08 -22.28
CA ASP A 673 -37.76 11.95 -20.94
C ASP A 673 -36.22 12.11 -20.95
N SER A 674 -35.68 12.80 -21.97
CA SER A 674 -34.24 12.99 -22.18
C SER A 674 -33.55 13.46 -20.90
N VAL A 675 -32.41 12.84 -20.58
CA VAL A 675 -31.58 13.19 -19.43
C VAL A 675 -31.16 14.66 -19.45
N ILE A 676 -30.90 15.21 -20.65
CA ILE A 676 -30.56 16.61 -20.83
C ILE A 676 -31.76 17.50 -20.46
N SER A 677 -32.98 17.08 -20.84
CA SER A 677 -34.21 17.81 -20.47
C SER A 677 -34.37 17.90 -18.95
N HIS A 678 -34.24 16.77 -18.25
CA HIS A 678 -34.29 16.70 -16.79
C HIS A 678 -33.22 17.58 -16.15
N LEU A 679 -31.97 17.49 -16.60
CA LEU A 679 -30.87 18.33 -16.13
C LEU A 679 -31.17 19.83 -16.24
N LEU A 680 -31.66 20.29 -17.41
CA LEU A 680 -31.97 21.70 -17.65
C LEU A 680 -33.16 22.18 -16.80
N HIS A 681 -34.16 21.33 -16.63
CA HIS A 681 -35.31 21.58 -15.77
C HIS A 681 -34.89 21.70 -14.29
N ASP A 682 -34.11 20.74 -13.78
CA ASP A 682 -33.66 20.68 -12.39
C ASP A 682 -32.72 21.84 -12.01
N MET A 683 -31.96 22.33 -12.99
CA MET A 683 -31.17 23.56 -12.83
C MET A 683 -32.02 24.83 -12.71
N GLY A 684 -33.29 24.79 -13.12
CA GLY A 684 -34.19 25.94 -13.09
C GLY A 684 -33.83 27.02 -14.12
N ILE A 685 -33.38 26.61 -15.32
CA ILE A 685 -33.01 27.54 -16.40
C ILE A 685 -34.24 28.30 -16.90
N SER A 686 -34.16 29.63 -16.93
CA SER A 686 -35.21 30.49 -17.48
C SER A 686 -35.33 30.34 -19.01
N ASN A 687 -36.55 30.43 -19.54
CA ASN A 687 -36.86 30.35 -20.99
C ASN A 687 -36.43 29.03 -21.68
N PHE A 688 -36.44 27.90 -20.97
CA PHE A 688 -36.25 26.58 -21.57
C PHE A 688 -37.43 26.17 -22.45
N ASN A 689 -37.15 25.63 -23.65
CA ASN A 689 -38.13 25.09 -24.61
C ASN A 689 -39.24 26.07 -25.04
N ASN A 690 -38.92 27.36 -25.17
CA ASN A 690 -39.86 28.32 -25.73
C ASN A 690 -39.78 28.34 -27.27
N PHE A 691 -40.49 27.41 -27.91
CA PHE A 691 -40.59 27.27 -29.37
C PHE A 691 -41.19 28.48 -30.11
N LYS A 692 -41.66 29.52 -29.39
CA LYS A 692 -42.22 30.75 -29.98
C LYS A 692 -41.19 31.86 -30.22
N LEU A 693 -39.94 31.70 -29.76
CA LEU A 693 -38.89 32.72 -29.91
C LEU A 693 -38.20 32.62 -31.28
N LYS A 694 -38.12 33.73 -32.01
CA LYS A 694 -37.28 33.84 -33.22
C LYS A 694 -35.79 33.70 -32.83
N PRO A 695 -34.97 32.92 -33.56
CA PRO A 695 -33.53 32.82 -33.28
C PRO A 695 -32.83 34.17 -33.31
N THR A 696 -31.91 34.39 -32.36
CA THR A 696 -31.06 35.57 -32.25
C THR A 696 -29.63 35.15 -31.92
N ALA A 697 -28.69 36.10 -31.90
CA ALA A 697 -27.34 35.86 -31.41
C ALA A 697 -27.26 35.39 -29.94
N LYS A 698 -28.35 35.54 -29.17
CA LYS A 698 -28.49 35.09 -27.77
C LYS A 698 -29.27 33.76 -27.64
N THR A 699 -29.45 33.03 -28.73
CA THR A 699 -30.10 31.71 -28.76
C THR A 699 -29.05 30.59 -28.72
N LEU A 700 -29.26 29.61 -27.82
CA LEU A 700 -28.55 28.33 -27.79
C LEU A 700 -29.50 27.20 -28.20
N LEU A 701 -29.17 26.47 -29.26
CA LEU A 701 -29.88 25.25 -29.64
C LEU A 701 -29.10 24.03 -29.13
N ILE A 702 -29.70 23.17 -28.31
CA ILE A 702 -29.11 21.91 -27.87
C ILE A 702 -29.71 20.78 -28.70
N ILE A 703 -28.86 19.95 -29.29
CA ILE A 703 -29.24 18.72 -29.98
C ILE A 703 -28.81 17.56 -29.10
N ASP A 704 -29.75 16.69 -28.75
CA ASP A 704 -29.48 15.44 -28.05
C ASP A 704 -28.66 14.53 -28.97
N GLY A 705 -27.39 14.33 -28.63
CA GLY A 705 -26.46 13.59 -29.45
C GLY A 705 -26.70 12.07 -29.43
N VAL A 706 -27.51 11.57 -28.48
CA VAL A 706 -27.89 10.15 -28.39
C VAL A 706 -29.21 9.91 -29.11
N HIS A 707 -30.17 10.82 -28.96
CA HIS A 707 -31.52 10.72 -29.51
C HIS A 707 -31.90 11.94 -30.39
N PRO A 708 -31.15 12.23 -31.49
CA PRO A 708 -31.39 13.44 -32.27
C PRO A 708 -32.67 13.35 -33.10
N LEU A 709 -33.39 14.47 -33.19
CA LEU A 709 -34.48 14.63 -34.16
C LEU A 709 -33.93 14.68 -35.59
N GLN A 710 -34.66 14.08 -36.53
CA GLN A 710 -34.29 14.04 -37.95
C GLN A 710 -35.39 14.68 -38.81
N GLY A 711 -34.99 15.35 -39.90
CA GLY A 711 -35.92 15.97 -40.84
C GLY A 711 -35.47 17.36 -41.28
N ALA A 712 -35.87 17.76 -42.49
CA ALA A 712 -35.47 19.02 -43.10
C ALA A 712 -35.85 20.25 -42.25
N GLN A 713 -36.97 20.20 -41.50
CA GLN A 713 -37.39 21.29 -40.64
C GLN A 713 -36.42 21.57 -39.47
N PHE A 714 -35.79 20.53 -38.91
CA PHE A 714 -34.87 20.68 -37.79
C PHE A 714 -33.48 21.14 -38.25
N LEU A 715 -33.04 20.66 -39.42
CA LEU A 715 -31.86 21.18 -40.10
C LEU A 715 -32.03 22.66 -40.47
N ALA A 716 -33.21 23.05 -40.96
CA ALA A 716 -33.52 24.45 -41.25
C ALA A 716 -33.49 25.32 -39.98
N LEU A 717 -34.02 24.81 -38.86
CA LEU A 717 -33.94 25.49 -37.56
C LEU A 717 -32.49 25.69 -37.12
N GLU A 718 -31.67 24.64 -37.18
CA GLU A 718 -30.24 24.71 -36.84
C GLU A 718 -29.51 25.77 -37.68
N ARG A 719 -29.65 25.72 -39.01
CA ARG A 719 -29.09 26.74 -39.92
C ARG A 719 -29.58 28.15 -39.62
N SER A 720 -30.86 28.30 -39.23
CA SER A 720 -31.43 29.62 -38.88
C SER A 720 -30.82 30.18 -37.58
N VAL A 721 -30.54 29.33 -36.59
CA VAL A 721 -29.86 29.72 -35.35
C VAL A 721 -28.43 30.17 -35.64
N ILE A 722 -27.69 29.40 -36.46
CA ILE A 722 -26.32 29.76 -36.85
C ILE A 722 -26.30 31.07 -37.64
N SER A 723 -27.21 31.25 -38.61
CA SER A 723 -27.31 32.47 -39.44
C SER A 723 -27.66 33.72 -38.63
N ALA A 724 -28.42 33.57 -37.54
CA ALA A 724 -28.73 34.64 -36.60
C ALA A 724 -27.58 34.98 -35.63
N GLY A 725 -26.43 34.29 -35.75
CA GLY A 725 -25.28 34.44 -34.86
C GLY A 725 -25.41 33.67 -33.54
N GLY A 726 -26.43 32.83 -33.39
CA GLY A 726 -26.60 31.94 -32.25
C GLY A 726 -25.64 30.74 -32.31
N LYS A 727 -25.67 29.90 -31.27
CA LYS A 727 -24.82 28.70 -31.19
C LYS A 727 -25.63 27.43 -31.08
N VAL A 728 -25.03 26.33 -31.54
CA VAL A 728 -25.56 24.97 -31.44
C VAL A 728 -24.66 24.16 -30.52
N MET A 729 -25.23 23.36 -29.63
CA MET A 729 -24.52 22.40 -28.80
C MET A 729 -25.07 21.01 -29.04
N ILE A 730 -24.27 20.14 -29.64
CA ILE A 730 -24.55 18.70 -29.66
C ILE A 730 -24.00 18.12 -28.36
N TRP A 731 -24.84 17.43 -27.58
CA TRP A 731 -24.42 16.86 -26.29
C TRP A 731 -24.78 15.39 -26.19
N GLY A 732 -23.77 14.56 -25.95
CA GLY A 732 -23.86 13.10 -25.93
C GLY A 732 -23.43 12.49 -27.25
N THR A 733 -23.05 11.21 -27.24
CA THR A 733 -22.57 10.51 -28.43
C THR A 733 -23.09 9.08 -28.44
N SER A 734 -23.60 8.64 -29.59
CA SER A 734 -23.88 7.23 -29.88
C SER A 734 -23.40 6.89 -31.30
N THR A 735 -22.89 5.69 -31.49
CA THR A 735 -22.54 5.18 -32.84
C THR A 735 -23.78 5.05 -33.72
N GLU A 736 -24.95 4.77 -33.12
CA GLU A 736 -26.23 4.63 -33.82
C GLU A 736 -26.75 5.96 -34.36
N SER A 737 -26.55 7.06 -33.62
CA SER A 737 -27.02 8.40 -34.01
C SER A 737 -26.06 9.15 -34.93
N LEU A 738 -24.84 8.63 -35.15
CA LEU A 738 -23.78 9.31 -35.88
C LEU A 738 -24.18 9.78 -37.30
N PRO A 739 -24.92 9.00 -38.12
CA PRO A 739 -25.38 9.48 -39.43
C PRO A 739 -26.31 10.69 -39.33
N ALA A 740 -27.22 10.68 -38.34
CA ALA A 740 -28.14 11.78 -38.10
C ALA A 740 -27.40 13.03 -37.60
N ILE A 741 -26.42 12.86 -36.70
CA ILE A 741 -25.58 13.96 -36.21
C ILE A 741 -24.75 14.56 -37.34
N ASN A 742 -24.16 13.74 -38.21
CA ASN A 742 -23.37 14.23 -39.34
C ASN A 742 -24.18 15.08 -40.33
N ALA A 743 -25.50 14.92 -40.39
CA ALA A 743 -26.35 15.80 -41.20
C ALA A 743 -26.46 17.24 -40.63
N TYR A 744 -26.26 17.42 -39.31
CA TYR A 744 -26.22 18.72 -38.64
C TYR A 744 -24.86 19.41 -38.70
N LEU A 745 -23.80 18.71 -39.10
CA LEU A 745 -22.44 19.24 -39.02
C LEU A 745 -21.95 19.80 -40.37
N PRO A 746 -21.13 20.86 -40.36
CA PRO A 746 -20.54 21.44 -41.59
C PRO A 746 -19.54 20.50 -42.28
N SER A 747 -19.05 19.51 -41.55
CA SER A 747 -18.11 18.48 -42.01
C SER A 747 -18.30 17.25 -41.12
N PRO A 748 -18.02 16.03 -41.63
CA PRO A 748 -18.28 14.82 -40.88
C PRO A 748 -17.37 14.70 -39.63
N VAL A 749 -17.97 14.25 -38.54
CA VAL A 749 -17.30 13.75 -37.34
C VAL A 749 -17.28 12.23 -37.36
N ALA A 750 -16.25 11.65 -36.77
CA ALA A 750 -16.15 10.23 -36.50
C ALA A 750 -15.99 9.99 -34.99
N LEU A 751 -16.35 8.80 -34.54
CA LEU A 751 -16.25 8.39 -33.15
C LEU A 751 -15.16 7.32 -32.99
N THR A 752 -14.38 7.45 -31.93
CA THR A 752 -13.42 6.44 -31.47
C THR A 752 -13.94 5.76 -30.21
N THR A 753 -13.52 4.52 -29.94
CA THR A 753 -13.75 3.90 -28.64
C THR A 753 -12.75 4.47 -27.65
N ARG A 754 -13.21 5.33 -26.74
CA ARG A 754 -12.35 6.05 -25.80
C ARG A 754 -13.04 6.27 -24.46
N ASN A 755 -12.81 5.33 -23.55
CA ASN A 755 -13.22 5.47 -22.16
C ASN A 755 -12.32 6.47 -21.40
N ALA A 756 -12.94 7.43 -20.71
CA ALA A 756 -12.24 8.42 -19.91
C ALA A 756 -13.04 8.86 -18.67
N THR A 757 -12.34 9.09 -17.56
CA THR A 757 -12.84 9.71 -16.32
C THR A 757 -12.07 10.97 -15.95
N SER A 758 -11.18 11.43 -16.82
CA SER A 758 -10.38 12.63 -16.62
C SER A 758 -10.06 13.27 -17.96
N PHE A 759 -9.98 14.59 -17.97
CA PHE A 759 -9.82 15.37 -19.18
C PHE A 759 -8.80 16.49 -18.97
N THR A 760 -8.16 16.89 -20.06
CA THR A 760 -7.25 18.03 -20.09
C THR A 760 -7.84 19.14 -20.94
N THR A 761 -7.75 20.37 -20.44
CA THR A 761 -8.13 21.57 -21.17
C THR A 761 -7.15 21.84 -22.32
N GLY A 762 -7.70 22.17 -23.48
CA GLY A 762 -6.97 22.49 -24.71
C GLY A 762 -6.96 23.98 -24.98
N VAL A 763 -7.64 24.41 -26.05
CA VAL A 763 -7.77 25.83 -26.40
C VAL A 763 -8.68 26.56 -25.39
N ILE A 764 -8.32 27.79 -25.02
CA ILE A 764 -9.14 28.64 -24.16
C ILE A 764 -10.46 28.95 -24.88
N ASP A 765 -11.58 28.69 -24.21
CA ASP A 765 -12.92 29.08 -24.67
C ASP A 765 -13.75 29.59 -23.48
N PRO A 766 -14.58 30.65 -23.64
CA PRO A 766 -15.43 31.17 -22.57
C PRO A 766 -16.36 30.16 -21.91
N ILE A 767 -16.72 29.07 -22.59
CA ILE A 767 -17.57 28.01 -22.02
C ILE A 767 -16.95 27.38 -20.76
N LEU A 768 -15.61 27.36 -20.67
CA LEU A 768 -14.86 26.87 -19.51
C LEU A 768 -14.41 28.00 -18.56
N GLY A 769 -15.05 29.17 -18.59
CA GLY A 769 -14.69 30.29 -17.71
C GLY A 769 -14.56 29.87 -16.24
N ASN A 770 -13.42 30.19 -15.63
CA ASN A 770 -13.05 29.82 -14.26
C ASN A 770 -13.03 28.30 -13.98
N MET A 771 -12.93 27.46 -15.00
CA MET A 771 -12.75 26.02 -14.87
C MET A 771 -11.37 25.59 -15.36
N ASP A 772 -10.86 24.49 -14.82
CA ASP A 772 -9.60 23.90 -15.26
C ASP A 772 -9.61 22.36 -15.20
N ASN A 773 -8.44 21.71 -15.24
CA ASN A 773 -8.38 20.25 -15.28
C ASN A 773 -8.93 19.61 -14.00
N ALA A 774 -8.90 20.31 -12.85
CA ALA A 774 -9.43 19.80 -11.60
C ALA A 774 -10.95 19.58 -11.68
N ASP A 775 -11.66 20.49 -12.36
CA ASP A 775 -13.11 20.41 -12.54
C ASP A 775 -13.54 19.23 -13.45
N PHE A 776 -12.63 18.77 -14.32
CA PHE A 776 -12.85 17.65 -15.24
C PHE A 776 -12.08 16.39 -14.84
N TYR A 777 -11.80 16.23 -13.54
CA TYR A 777 -11.18 15.04 -12.97
C TYR A 777 -12.19 14.26 -12.11
N PHE A 778 -12.78 13.21 -12.70
CA PHE A 778 -13.83 12.40 -12.08
C PHE A 778 -13.33 11.09 -11.47
N SER A 779 -12.04 10.76 -11.66
CA SER A 779 -11.45 9.47 -11.28
C SER A 779 -11.41 9.20 -9.77
N GLU A 780 -11.78 10.16 -8.91
CA GLU A 780 -11.98 9.95 -7.47
C GLU A 780 -13.44 9.70 -7.08
N ILE A 781 -14.37 10.14 -7.93
CA ILE A 781 -15.82 10.15 -7.66
C ILE A 781 -16.48 8.93 -8.28
N THR A 782 -16.03 8.49 -9.47
CA THR A 782 -16.62 7.36 -10.20
C THR A 782 -15.56 6.44 -10.80
N ASN A 783 -15.90 5.15 -10.87
CA ASN A 783 -15.15 4.14 -11.62
C ASN A 783 -15.69 3.96 -13.04
N ASP A 784 -16.90 4.44 -13.31
CA ASP A 784 -17.53 4.37 -14.63
C ASP A 784 -17.03 5.52 -15.51
N PRO A 785 -16.82 5.29 -16.82
CA PRO A 785 -16.40 6.33 -17.74
C PRO A 785 -17.43 7.45 -17.81
N VAL A 786 -16.96 8.70 -17.84
CA VAL A 786 -17.77 9.91 -18.10
C VAL A 786 -17.79 10.25 -19.59
N MET A 787 -16.98 9.55 -20.39
CA MET A 787 -17.00 9.54 -21.85
C MET A 787 -16.62 8.14 -22.32
N THR A 788 -17.39 7.57 -23.25
CA THR A 788 -17.11 6.26 -23.85
C THR A 788 -16.66 6.36 -25.31
N HIS A 789 -16.97 7.48 -25.97
CA HIS A 789 -16.60 7.74 -27.35
C HIS A 789 -15.88 9.09 -27.48
N GLY A 790 -14.75 9.09 -28.19
CA GLY A 790 -14.00 10.31 -28.48
C GLY A 790 -14.36 10.89 -29.84
N LEU A 791 -14.33 12.21 -29.97
CA LEU A 791 -14.55 12.91 -31.25
C LEU A 791 -13.27 12.93 -32.08
N THR A 792 -13.38 12.59 -33.38
CA THR A 792 -12.33 12.70 -34.40
C THR A 792 -12.91 13.05 -35.78
N GLY A 793 -12.07 13.07 -36.82
CA GLY A 793 -12.46 13.32 -38.22
C GLY A 793 -12.44 14.79 -38.62
N ALA A 794 -12.92 15.09 -39.84
CA ALA A 794 -12.81 16.41 -40.46
C ALA A 794 -13.42 17.55 -39.61
N PHE A 795 -14.51 17.29 -38.89
CA PHE A 795 -15.08 18.26 -37.95
C PHE A 795 -14.12 18.67 -36.84
N VAL A 796 -13.36 17.71 -36.31
CA VAL A 796 -12.41 17.96 -35.23
C VAL A 796 -11.13 18.59 -35.78
N GLU A 797 -10.65 18.12 -36.93
CA GLU A 797 -9.47 18.67 -37.61
C GLU A 797 -9.65 20.14 -38.03
N GLY A 798 -10.86 20.51 -38.48
CA GLY A 798 -11.23 21.90 -38.80
C GLY A 798 -11.64 22.75 -37.60
N GLY A 799 -11.69 22.18 -36.39
CA GLY A 799 -12.21 22.81 -35.18
C GLY A 799 -11.16 23.12 -34.11
N LYS A 800 -11.62 23.72 -33.01
CA LYS A 800 -10.85 23.95 -31.78
C LYS A 800 -11.22 22.89 -30.75
N VAL A 801 -10.27 22.06 -30.35
CA VAL A 801 -10.45 21.10 -29.26
C VAL A 801 -10.29 21.82 -27.91
N ILE A 802 -11.40 21.93 -27.18
CA ILE A 802 -11.50 22.64 -25.90
C ILE A 802 -11.21 21.68 -24.73
N LEU A 803 -11.74 20.45 -24.79
CA LEU A 803 -11.37 19.37 -23.88
C LEU A 803 -10.96 18.13 -24.66
N SER A 804 -9.97 17.42 -24.14
CA SER A 804 -9.57 16.09 -24.61
C SER A 804 -9.55 15.10 -23.46
N ALA A 805 -9.86 13.84 -23.75
CA ALA A 805 -9.62 12.76 -22.79
C ALA A 805 -8.16 12.75 -22.37
N ALA A 806 -7.91 12.77 -21.06
CA ALA A 806 -6.56 12.70 -20.52
C ALA A 806 -5.89 11.40 -20.97
N ASN A 807 -4.60 11.48 -21.26
CA ASN A 807 -3.85 10.32 -21.69
C ASN A 807 -3.67 9.27 -20.57
N PRO A 808 -3.29 9.65 -19.33
CA PRO A 808 -3.27 8.72 -18.20
C PRO A 808 -4.68 8.28 -17.81
N ASN A 809 -4.87 7.00 -17.53
CA ASN A 809 -6.08 6.52 -16.87
C ASN A 809 -5.85 6.50 -15.36
N TRP A 810 -6.27 7.55 -14.66
CA TRP A 810 -6.06 7.69 -13.22
C TRP A 810 -6.76 6.63 -12.36
N LEU A 811 -7.73 5.88 -12.90
CA LEU A 811 -8.27 4.68 -12.22
C LEU A 811 -7.24 3.55 -12.09
N ARG A 812 -6.17 3.58 -12.90
CA ARG A 812 -5.02 2.66 -12.76
C ARG A 812 -4.11 3.03 -11.58
N TRP A 813 -4.29 4.20 -10.98
CA TRP A 813 -3.58 4.67 -9.79
C TRP A 813 -4.49 4.66 -8.55
N ASN A 814 -5.67 5.30 -8.65
CA ASN A 814 -6.58 5.51 -7.55
C ASN A 814 -7.15 4.19 -7.02
N LYS A 815 -7.26 4.04 -5.68
CA LYS A 815 -7.90 2.91 -5.02
C LYS A 815 -7.34 1.52 -5.43
N ARG A 816 -6.07 1.44 -5.80
CA ARG A 816 -5.37 0.19 -6.15
C ARG A 816 -4.30 -0.19 -5.12
N ALA A 817 -3.86 -1.45 -5.14
CA ALA A 817 -2.75 -1.92 -4.30
C ALA A 817 -1.40 -1.36 -4.76
N GLU A 818 -0.46 -1.18 -3.83
CA GLU A 818 0.80 -0.42 -4.02
C GLU A 818 1.64 -0.91 -5.21
N TYR A 819 1.83 -2.23 -5.31
CA TYR A 819 2.65 -2.87 -6.35
C TYR A 819 2.08 -2.75 -7.76
N LEU A 820 0.80 -2.38 -7.91
CA LEU A 820 0.16 -2.29 -9.22
C LEU A 820 0.23 -0.89 -9.81
N LYS A 821 0.18 0.13 -8.95
CA LYS A 821 -0.08 1.52 -9.35
C LYS A 821 0.97 2.06 -10.32
N THR A 822 2.25 1.91 -10.01
CA THR A 822 3.36 2.56 -10.73
C THR A 822 3.46 2.08 -12.18
N ALA A 823 3.49 0.77 -12.41
CA ALA A 823 3.51 0.20 -13.74
C ALA A 823 2.20 0.47 -14.49
N ALA A 824 1.05 0.31 -13.84
CA ALA A 824 -0.25 0.44 -14.49
C ALA A 824 -0.52 1.86 -14.99
N ILE A 825 -0.21 2.90 -14.20
CA ILE A 825 -0.41 4.29 -14.63
C ILE A 825 0.54 4.66 -15.77
N LEU A 826 1.82 4.28 -15.67
CA LEU A 826 2.83 4.57 -16.69
C LEU A 826 2.47 3.91 -18.03
N ARG A 827 2.08 2.64 -17.99
CA ARG A 827 1.58 1.91 -19.16
C ARG A 827 0.32 2.55 -19.71
N SER A 828 -0.63 2.89 -18.85
CA SER A 828 -1.85 3.58 -19.28
C SER A 828 -1.58 4.94 -19.90
N GLU A 829 -0.43 5.57 -19.68
CA GLU A 829 -0.06 6.81 -20.38
C GLU A 829 0.64 6.50 -21.71
N ARG A 830 1.58 5.54 -21.73
CA ARG A 830 2.39 5.22 -22.92
C ARG A 830 1.70 4.41 -24.00
N GLU A 831 0.85 3.46 -23.61
CA GLU A 831 0.16 2.58 -24.55
C GLU A 831 -0.76 3.42 -25.47
N ALA A 832 -0.67 3.17 -26.77
CA ALA A 832 -1.39 3.89 -27.81
C ALA A 832 -2.89 3.81 -27.57
N LYS A 833 -3.55 4.96 -27.65
CA LYS A 833 -4.99 5.11 -27.53
C LYS A 833 -5.51 5.86 -28.74
N GLN A 834 -6.76 5.58 -29.07
CA GLN A 834 -7.45 6.37 -30.08
C GLN A 834 -7.60 7.82 -29.59
N ALA A 835 -7.53 8.77 -30.52
CA ALA A 835 -7.78 10.18 -30.24
C ALA A 835 -9.18 10.36 -29.63
N GLY A 836 -9.36 11.38 -28.79
CA GLY A 836 -10.68 11.64 -28.21
C GLY A 836 -10.85 13.06 -27.71
N GLY A 837 -11.24 13.95 -28.64
CA GLY A 837 -11.80 15.24 -28.26
C GLY A 837 -13.09 15.01 -27.48
N ALA A 838 -13.23 15.67 -26.33
CA ALA A 838 -14.40 15.57 -25.46
C ALA A 838 -15.32 16.79 -25.58
N LEU A 839 -14.76 17.96 -25.90
CA LEU A 839 -15.51 19.16 -26.26
C LEU A 839 -14.79 19.86 -27.40
N VAL A 840 -15.45 20.01 -28.54
CA VAL A 840 -14.89 20.62 -29.76
C VAL A 840 -15.79 21.75 -30.21
N LEU A 841 -15.21 22.88 -30.61
CA LEU A 841 -15.90 23.99 -31.27
C LEU A 841 -15.46 24.10 -32.71
N ASN A 842 -16.38 23.97 -33.67
CA ASN A 842 -16.12 24.27 -35.08
C ASN A 842 -17.21 25.22 -35.60
N GLY A 843 -16.80 26.40 -36.06
CA GLY A 843 -17.72 27.51 -36.36
C GLY A 843 -18.54 27.92 -35.13
N ASN A 844 -19.86 27.79 -35.23
CA ASN A 844 -20.82 28.09 -34.16
C ASN A 844 -21.36 26.84 -33.44
N ILE A 845 -20.78 25.66 -33.70
CA ILE A 845 -21.23 24.38 -33.15
C ILE A 845 -20.24 23.86 -32.11
N TYR A 846 -20.70 23.72 -30.86
CA TYR A 846 -20.05 22.91 -29.84
C TYR A 846 -20.51 21.46 -29.96
N TYR A 847 -19.58 20.52 -29.90
CA TYR A 847 -19.89 19.10 -29.73
C TYR A 847 -19.23 18.60 -28.44
N CYS A 848 -20.06 18.31 -27.43
CA CYS A 848 -19.70 17.71 -26.15
C CYS A 848 -19.97 16.19 -26.15
N ALA A 849 -18.92 15.39 -26.04
CA ALA A 849 -18.99 13.92 -25.92
C ALA A 849 -19.09 13.42 -24.47
N LEU A 850 -19.08 14.32 -23.48
CA LEU A 850 -19.30 13.92 -22.09
C LEU A 850 -20.73 13.41 -21.91
N ASP A 851 -20.87 12.26 -21.25
CA ASP A 851 -22.15 11.60 -21.05
C ASP A 851 -23.05 12.44 -20.10
N PRO A 852 -24.19 12.96 -20.57
CA PRO A 852 -25.08 13.75 -19.73
C PRO A 852 -25.64 12.97 -18.54
N GLN A 853 -25.84 11.65 -18.65
CA GLN A 853 -26.30 10.79 -17.55
C GLN A 853 -25.20 10.55 -16.52
N ALA A 854 -23.96 10.35 -16.95
CA ALA A 854 -22.85 10.26 -16.02
C ALA A 854 -22.67 11.58 -15.24
N LEU A 855 -22.75 12.72 -15.93
CA LEU A 855 -22.60 14.05 -15.33
C LEU A 855 -23.75 14.43 -14.40
N SER A 856 -25.00 14.04 -14.68
CA SER A 856 -26.13 14.29 -13.79
C SER A 856 -25.96 13.60 -12.44
N ARG A 857 -25.43 12.37 -12.44
CA ARG A 857 -25.19 11.58 -11.23
C ARG A 857 -23.97 12.02 -10.44
N THR A 858 -22.90 12.40 -11.12
CA THR A 858 -21.58 12.57 -10.49
C THR A 858 -21.17 14.02 -10.33
N SER A 859 -21.69 14.97 -11.13
CA SER A 859 -21.11 16.31 -11.26
C SER A 859 -22.11 17.38 -11.72
N PHE A 860 -23.30 17.42 -11.13
CA PHE A 860 -24.33 18.43 -11.44
C PHE A 860 -23.83 19.88 -11.30
N SER A 861 -22.99 20.18 -10.30
CA SER A 861 -22.44 21.53 -10.10
C SER A 861 -21.53 21.99 -11.25
N LEU A 862 -20.81 21.05 -11.88
CA LEU A 862 -19.98 21.35 -13.05
C LEU A 862 -20.86 21.79 -14.22
N VAL A 863 -21.93 21.03 -14.50
CA VAL A 863 -22.91 21.35 -15.53
C VAL A 863 -23.53 22.72 -15.28
N ARG A 864 -23.93 22.98 -14.03
CA ARG A 864 -24.46 24.29 -13.64
C ARG A 864 -23.48 25.42 -13.92
N GLN A 865 -22.20 25.23 -13.63
CA GLN A 865 -21.18 26.24 -13.90
C GLN A 865 -20.92 26.44 -15.41
N LEU A 866 -21.02 25.37 -16.24
CA LEU A 866 -20.97 25.50 -17.71
C LEU A 866 -22.10 26.41 -18.21
N PHE A 867 -23.33 26.21 -17.72
CA PHE A 867 -24.47 27.04 -18.11
C PHE A 867 -24.41 28.47 -17.56
N LEU A 868 -23.78 28.70 -16.40
CA LEU A 868 -23.45 30.05 -15.92
C LEU A 868 -22.47 30.76 -16.87
N ASN A 869 -21.47 30.05 -17.38
CA ASN A 869 -20.51 30.59 -18.33
C ASN A 869 -21.15 30.89 -19.70
N LEU A 870 -22.21 30.16 -20.05
CA LEU A 870 -23.08 30.41 -21.20
C LEU A 870 -24.03 31.62 -21.00
N GLY A 871 -24.11 32.19 -19.79
CA GLY A 871 -24.89 33.40 -19.49
C GLY A 871 -26.27 33.16 -18.89
N PHE A 872 -26.62 31.91 -18.59
CA PHE A 872 -27.92 31.58 -18.01
C PHE A 872 -27.98 31.92 -16.53
N SER A 873 -29.17 32.34 -16.08
CA SER A 873 -29.54 32.50 -14.67
C SER A 873 -30.47 31.37 -14.24
N PHE A 874 -30.41 30.99 -12.96
CA PHE A 874 -31.28 29.96 -12.39
C PHE A 874 -32.37 30.60 -11.53
N SER A 875 -33.59 30.06 -11.57
CA SER A 875 -34.66 30.49 -10.66
C SER A 875 -34.29 30.15 -9.20
N ARG A 876 -34.71 31.00 -8.25
CA ARG A 876 -34.30 30.94 -6.82
C ARG A 876 -34.78 29.68 -6.06
N ALA A 877 -35.44 28.72 -6.71
CA ALA A 877 -36.19 27.66 -6.06
C ALA A 877 -35.47 26.30 -6.08
N ASN A 878 -34.24 26.23 -5.57
CA ASN A 878 -33.63 24.97 -5.12
C ASN A 878 -32.59 25.28 -4.04
N ASN A 879 -33.09 25.65 -2.85
CA ASN A 879 -32.26 25.92 -1.69
C ASN A 879 -31.66 24.61 -1.18
N ARG A 880 -30.33 24.52 -1.20
CA ARG A 880 -29.56 23.55 -0.41
C ARG A 880 -29.93 23.71 1.07
N LEU A 881 -30.83 22.87 1.58
CA LEU A 881 -31.13 22.80 3.01
C LEU A 881 -30.07 21.93 3.67
N ASN A 882 -29.32 22.52 4.61
CA ASN A 882 -28.38 21.77 5.44
C ASN A 882 -29.15 20.73 6.26
N ALA A 883 -28.70 19.49 6.26
CA ALA A 883 -29.38 18.44 7.01
C ALA A 883 -29.19 18.63 8.53
N ILE A 884 -27.97 18.97 8.96
CA ILE A 884 -27.64 19.22 10.36
C ILE A 884 -27.40 20.71 10.63
N ASN A 885 -27.76 21.14 11.83
CA ASN A 885 -27.46 22.49 12.32
C ASN A 885 -26.05 22.58 12.93
N SER A 886 -25.65 23.79 13.36
CA SER A 886 -24.34 24.06 13.96
C SER A 886 -24.05 23.28 15.26
N ASN A 887 -25.09 22.81 15.94
CA ASN A 887 -24.98 22.01 17.18
C ASN A 887 -24.99 20.50 16.90
N GLY A 888 -25.05 20.11 15.61
CA GLY A 888 -25.02 18.74 15.14
C GLY A 888 -26.35 18.01 15.19
N SER A 889 -27.45 18.67 15.54
CA SER A 889 -28.78 18.05 15.47
C SER A 889 -29.27 17.99 14.03
N LEU A 890 -29.91 16.88 13.64
CA LEU A 890 -30.59 16.75 12.37
C LEU A 890 -31.84 17.65 12.36
N GLU A 891 -31.86 18.61 11.44
CA GLU A 891 -32.91 19.62 11.31
C GLU A 891 -33.74 19.43 10.03
N ASN A 892 -33.10 19.02 8.94
CA ASN A 892 -33.78 18.75 7.67
C ASN A 892 -33.42 17.33 7.20
N ALA A 893 -34.39 16.61 6.64
CA ALA A 893 -34.17 15.33 5.97
C ALA A 893 -35.20 15.13 4.84
N LEU A 894 -34.89 14.24 3.90
CA LEU A 894 -35.92 13.69 3.01
C LEU A 894 -36.61 12.54 3.73
N MET A 895 -37.93 12.62 3.85
CA MET A 895 -38.76 11.56 4.42
C MET A 895 -39.54 10.88 3.30
N LEU A 896 -39.49 9.55 3.26
CA LEU A 896 -40.35 8.78 2.38
C LEU A 896 -41.70 8.53 3.07
N GLY A 897 -42.76 8.39 2.28
CA GLY A 897 -44.02 7.86 2.80
C GLY A 897 -43.83 6.55 3.58
N SER A 898 -44.76 6.26 4.48
CA SER A 898 -44.73 5.10 5.35
C SER A 898 -45.35 3.86 4.70
N PHE A 899 -44.92 2.70 5.16
CA PHE A 899 -45.35 1.39 4.66
C PHE A 899 -45.86 0.53 5.82
N SER A 900 -46.85 -0.33 5.58
CA SER A 900 -47.30 -1.30 6.59
C SER A 900 -46.20 -2.32 6.90
N LEU A 901 -46.11 -2.74 8.16
CA LEU A 901 -45.20 -3.79 8.63
C LEU A 901 -45.72 -5.22 8.36
N GLU A 902 -46.89 -5.38 7.72
CA GLU A 902 -47.47 -6.71 7.44
C GLU A 902 -46.85 -7.40 6.20
N GLY A 903 -46.24 -8.58 6.41
CA GLY A 903 -45.87 -9.54 5.35
C GLY A 903 -44.50 -9.36 4.66
N ARG A 904 -44.15 -10.28 3.74
CA ARG A 904 -42.87 -10.31 2.97
C ARG A 904 -42.58 -9.03 2.14
N GLN A 905 -43.55 -8.10 2.02
CA GLN A 905 -43.42 -6.83 1.30
C GLN A 905 -42.49 -5.81 1.98
N ALA A 906 -42.31 -5.86 3.30
CA ALA A 906 -41.46 -4.92 4.02
C ALA A 906 -39.96 -5.11 3.68
N ASP A 907 -39.53 -6.35 3.43
CA ASP A 907 -38.14 -6.66 3.05
C ASP A 907 -37.84 -6.34 1.58
N SER A 908 -38.80 -6.55 0.67
CA SER A 908 -38.64 -6.14 -0.74
C SER A 908 -38.56 -4.62 -0.88
N THR A 909 -39.40 -3.89 -0.14
CA THR A 909 -39.40 -2.41 -0.13
C THR A 909 -38.07 -1.86 0.41
N ARG A 910 -37.52 -2.47 1.46
CA ARG A 910 -36.19 -2.15 1.98
C ARG A 910 -35.09 -2.33 0.93
N LEU A 911 -35.09 -3.46 0.22
CA LEU A 911 -34.10 -3.76 -0.83
C LEU A 911 -34.17 -2.76 -1.99
N GLU A 912 -35.38 -2.37 -2.37
CA GLU A 912 -35.62 -1.38 -3.42
C GLU A 912 -35.10 0.01 -3.01
N ILE A 913 -35.44 0.49 -1.81
CA ILE A 913 -34.98 1.80 -1.31
C ILE A 913 -33.46 1.84 -1.17
N LEU A 914 -32.84 0.78 -0.67
CA LEU A 914 -31.37 0.68 -0.59
C LEU A 914 -30.69 0.63 -1.96
N LYS A 915 -31.38 0.14 -3.00
CA LYS A 915 -30.92 0.20 -4.39
C LYS A 915 -31.02 1.62 -4.94
N HIS A 916 -32.15 2.29 -4.76
CA HIS A 916 -32.36 3.70 -5.13
C HIS A 916 -31.35 4.66 -4.47
N ALA A 917 -30.99 4.39 -3.21
CA ALA A 917 -29.93 5.11 -2.50
C ALA A 917 -28.55 5.02 -3.20
N LYS A 918 -28.23 3.86 -3.78
CA LYS A 918 -26.96 3.63 -4.49
C LYS A 918 -26.94 4.23 -5.89
N ASP A 919 -28.09 4.32 -6.53
CA ASP A 919 -28.21 4.77 -7.93
C ASP A 919 -28.46 6.29 -8.04
N GLY A 920 -28.49 7.03 -6.90
CA GLY A 920 -28.60 8.48 -6.86
C GLY A 920 -30.02 9.02 -7.08
N THR A 921 -31.06 8.22 -6.84
CA THR A 921 -32.45 8.57 -7.16
C THR A 921 -33.27 9.08 -5.96
N ILE A 922 -32.61 9.54 -4.88
CA ILE A 922 -33.25 10.11 -3.70
C ILE A 922 -33.15 11.64 -3.75
N TYR A 923 -34.26 12.29 -4.12
CA TYR A 923 -34.38 13.74 -4.26
C TYR A 923 -35.81 14.18 -3.91
N PRO A 924 -36.07 15.48 -3.60
CA PRO A 924 -37.41 15.97 -3.32
C PRO A 924 -38.39 15.69 -4.47
N GLY A 925 -39.50 15.01 -4.19
CA GLY A 925 -40.47 14.58 -5.20
C GLY A 925 -40.07 13.31 -5.96
N GLY A 926 -38.90 12.73 -5.68
CA GLY A 926 -38.50 11.44 -6.23
C GLY A 926 -39.39 10.32 -5.72
N LYS A 927 -39.76 9.38 -6.60
CA LYS A 927 -40.61 8.23 -6.25
C LYS A 927 -39.76 7.02 -5.89
N ALA A 928 -40.06 6.38 -4.76
CA ALA A 928 -39.51 5.09 -4.38
C ALA A 928 -40.66 4.15 -3.98
N SER A 929 -40.75 3.00 -4.66
CA SER A 929 -41.91 2.11 -4.59
C SER A 929 -43.22 2.87 -4.87
N ALA A 930 -44.14 2.97 -3.91
CA ALA A 930 -45.44 3.63 -4.04
C ALA A 930 -45.48 5.08 -3.53
N HIS A 931 -44.41 5.59 -2.90
CA HIS A 931 -44.41 6.87 -2.20
C HIS A 931 -43.33 7.83 -2.71
N PHE A 932 -43.46 9.10 -2.33
CA PHE A 932 -42.56 10.16 -2.72
C PHE A 932 -41.68 10.61 -1.54
N TRP A 933 -40.47 11.05 -1.86
CA TRP A 933 -39.57 11.70 -0.92
C TRP A 933 -39.99 13.15 -0.73
N GLU A 934 -40.27 13.54 0.50
CA GLU A 934 -40.69 14.89 0.85
C GLU A 934 -39.68 15.54 1.80
N ILE A 935 -39.55 16.86 1.73
CA ILE A 935 -38.70 17.61 2.64
C ILE A 935 -39.40 17.69 3.99
N ALA A 936 -38.79 17.12 5.02
CA ALA A 936 -39.26 17.23 6.40
C ALA A 936 -38.32 18.10 7.23
N ARG A 937 -38.90 18.81 8.19
CA ARG A 937 -38.17 19.63 9.17
C ARG A 937 -38.45 19.15 10.58
N ALA A 938 -37.41 19.05 11.38
CA ALA A 938 -37.52 18.74 12.80
C ALA A 938 -37.92 19.98 13.60
N THR A 939 -38.68 19.77 14.68
CA THR A 939 -38.92 20.79 15.69
C THR A 939 -37.98 20.50 16.86
N ASN A 940 -37.08 21.44 17.19
CA ASN A 940 -36.06 21.27 18.24
C ASN A 940 -35.19 19.99 18.07
N GLY A 941 -34.92 19.58 16.83
CA GLY A 941 -34.10 18.39 16.53
C GLY A 941 -34.84 17.06 16.65
N VAL A 942 -36.16 17.09 16.84
CA VAL A 942 -37.04 15.91 16.87
C VAL A 942 -37.98 15.93 15.67
N PHE A 943 -37.99 14.86 14.89
CA PHE A 943 -39.01 14.58 13.89
C PHE A 943 -40.15 13.83 14.54
N ASP A 944 -41.32 14.47 14.65
CA ASP A 944 -42.55 13.80 15.04
C ASP A 944 -43.25 13.25 13.79
N LEU A 945 -42.91 12.01 13.44
CA LEU A 945 -43.37 11.33 12.23
C LEU A 945 -44.88 11.06 12.27
N GLY A 946 -45.45 10.97 13.48
CA GLY A 946 -46.90 10.80 13.69
C GLY A 946 -47.71 12.03 13.28
N SER A 947 -47.19 13.24 13.52
CA SER A 947 -47.85 14.50 13.13
C SER A 947 -47.49 14.98 11.73
N MET A 948 -46.44 14.46 11.11
CA MET A 948 -46.06 14.77 9.73
C MET A 948 -47.08 14.26 8.70
N ASN A 949 -47.25 15.01 7.60
CA ASN A 949 -48.15 14.65 6.51
C ASN A 949 -47.51 13.64 5.53
N LEU A 950 -47.02 12.52 6.05
CA LEU A 950 -46.43 11.46 5.23
C LEU A 950 -47.53 10.58 4.61
N GLN A 951 -47.37 10.23 3.34
CA GLN A 951 -48.25 9.27 2.67
C GLN A 951 -48.09 7.87 3.27
N GLY A 952 -49.19 7.17 3.58
CA GLY A 952 -49.14 5.78 4.08
C GLY A 952 -49.67 5.61 5.51
N PRO A 953 -49.65 4.37 6.06
CA PRO A 953 -50.15 4.09 7.41
C PRO A 953 -49.27 4.71 8.50
N LYS A 954 -49.87 5.13 9.62
CA LYS A 954 -49.15 5.68 10.78
C LYS A 954 -49.05 4.73 11.97
N GLU A 955 -49.79 3.63 11.92
CA GLU A 955 -49.76 2.56 12.91
C GLU A 955 -49.18 1.29 12.29
N ASN A 956 -48.40 0.54 13.06
CA ASN A 956 -47.73 -0.67 12.61
C ASN A 956 -47.01 -0.45 11.27
N ALA A 957 -46.24 0.64 11.20
CA ALA A 957 -45.71 1.19 9.96
C ALA A 957 -44.21 1.44 10.01
N VAL A 958 -43.58 1.66 8.86
CA VAL A 958 -42.17 2.04 8.73
C VAL A 958 -41.99 3.16 7.73
N THR A 959 -41.13 4.12 8.06
CA THR A 959 -40.70 5.21 7.16
C THR A 959 -39.18 5.25 7.06
N TYR A 960 -38.67 6.05 6.12
CA TYR A 960 -37.26 6.23 5.86
C TYR A 960 -36.91 7.71 5.84
N ALA A 961 -35.87 8.09 6.59
CA ALA A 961 -35.25 9.40 6.55
C ALA A 961 -33.91 9.33 5.82
N SER A 962 -33.64 10.26 4.90
CA SER A 962 -32.42 10.32 4.09
C SER A 962 -31.76 11.69 4.14
N PHE A 963 -30.43 11.71 4.28
CA PHE A 963 -29.61 12.93 4.24
C PHE A 963 -28.13 12.59 3.97
N TRP A 964 -27.32 13.62 3.72
CA TRP A 964 -25.89 13.49 3.43
C TRP A 964 -25.03 14.38 4.32
N ILE A 965 -23.86 13.87 4.66
CA ILE A 965 -22.80 14.58 5.38
C ILE A 965 -21.52 14.54 4.54
N TYR A 966 -20.96 15.70 4.22
CA TYR A 966 -19.66 15.84 3.60
C TYR A 966 -18.58 15.82 4.67
N SER A 967 -17.66 14.88 4.57
CA SER A 967 -16.45 14.87 5.37
C SER A 967 -15.29 15.45 4.56
N PRO A 968 -14.57 16.47 5.05
CA PRO A 968 -13.39 17.03 4.37
C PRO A 968 -12.21 16.06 4.33
N ARG A 969 -12.22 15.02 5.18
CA ARG A 969 -11.15 14.04 5.37
C ARG A 969 -11.74 12.64 5.53
N SER A 970 -10.96 11.59 5.29
CA SER A 970 -11.44 10.22 5.51
C SER A 970 -11.36 9.88 7.00
N LEU A 971 -12.42 9.32 7.58
CA LEU A 971 -12.44 8.77 8.94
C LEU A 971 -12.39 7.23 8.94
N SER A 972 -12.19 6.65 7.76
CA SER A 972 -12.05 5.20 7.54
C SER A 972 -10.66 4.81 7.05
N ASP A 973 -9.81 5.78 6.70
CA ASP A 973 -8.47 5.57 6.15
C ASP A 973 -7.40 6.19 7.07
N LEU A 974 -6.85 5.36 7.96
CA LEU A 974 -5.79 5.73 8.91
C LEU A 974 -4.49 6.17 8.23
N LEU A 975 -4.23 5.69 7.00
CA LEU A 975 -2.99 5.99 6.28
C LEU A 975 -3.03 7.40 5.70
N ALA A 976 -4.21 7.86 5.29
CA ALA A 976 -4.42 9.22 4.81
C ALA A 976 -4.45 10.25 5.96
N GLU A 977 -4.91 9.86 7.15
CA GLU A 977 -5.19 10.77 8.27
C GLU A 977 -4.84 10.14 9.64
N PRO A 978 -3.57 10.14 10.08
CA PRO A 978 -3.16 9.42 11.31
C PRO A 978 -3.71 10.01 12.62
N ASP A 979 -4.25 11.23 12.62
CA ASP A 979 -4.93 11.89 13.75
C ASP A 979 -6.43 12.07 13.43
N MET A 980 -7.10 10.96 13.09
CA MET A 980 -8.51 11.00 12.67
C MET A 980 -9.40 11.58 13.77
N PRO A 981 -10.20 12.63 13.46
CA PRO A 981 -11.24 13.07 14.37
C PRO A 981 -12.29 11.97 14.53
N LYS A 982 -12.76 11.81 15.75
CA LYS A 982 -13.87 10.93 16.07
C LYS A 982 -15.16 11.72 15.85
N LEU A 983 -16.07 11.19 15.02
CA LEU A 983 -17.44 11.66 14.88
C LEU A 983 -18.39 10.58 15.41
N ASP A 984 -19.15 10.89 16.44
CA ASP A 984 -20.17 10.02 17.00
C ASP A 984 -21.54 10.40 16.45
N MET A 985 -22.39 9.39 16.26
CA MET A 985 -23.82 9.61 16.03
C MET A 985 -24.60 9.17 17.27
N LEU A 986 -25.51 10.01 17.71
CA LEU A 986 -26.49 9.72 18.73
C LEU A 986 -27.85 9.60 18.03
N ILE A 987 -28.56 8.51 18.25
CA ILE A 987 -29.86 8.26 17.65
C ILE A 987 -30.87 7.80 18.70
N GLY A 988 -32.03 8.45 18.73
CA GLY A 988 -33.17 8.08 19.54
C GLY A 988 -34.40 7.91 18.66
N ALA A 989 -35.19 6.88 18.95
CA ALA A 989 -36.48 6.65 18.34
C ALA A 989 -37.42 6.03 19.38
N ASP A 990 -38.72 6.29 19.29
CA ASP A 990 -39.67 5.75 20.27
C ASP A 990 -39.76 4.23 20.25
N HIS A 991 -39.61 3.62 19.06
CA HIS A 991 -39.64 2.17 18.86
C HIS A 991 -38.36 1.68 18.17
N ALA A 992 -38.49 0.94 17.07
CA ALA A 992 -37.36 0.33 16.39
C ALA A 992 -36.76 1.25 15.32
N TYR A 993 -35.44 1.19 15.15
CA TYR A 993 -34.75 1.84 14.05
C TYR A 993 -33.65 0.94 13.48
N GLN A 994 -33.29 1.20 12.23
CA GLN A 994 -32.07 0.69 11.61
C GLN A 994 -31.39 1.81 10.84
N ALA A 995 -30.13 2.09 11.18
CA ALA A 995 -29.34 3.16 10.60
C ALA A 995 -28.31 2.61 9.62
N PHE A 996 -28.25 3.20 8.43
CA PHE A 996 -27.32 2.85 7.37
C PHE A 996 -26.40 4.03 7.05
N LEU A 997 -25.13 3.73 6.83
CA LEU A 997 -24.10 4.64 6.32
C LEU A 997 -23.53 4.04 5.04
N ASN A 998 -23.63 4.76 3.93
CA ASN A 998 -23.18 4.32 2.60
C ASN A 998 -23.68 2.90 2.25
N GLY A 999 -24.94 2.60 2.60
CA GLY A 999 -25.59 1.31 2.38
C GLY A 999 -25.18 0.18 3.33
N LYS A 1000 -24.32 0.43 4.33
CA LYS A 1000 -23.95 -0.54 5.38
C LYS A 1000 -24.69 -0.23 6.67
N ILE A 1001 -25.21 -1.26 7.35
CA ILE A 1001 -25.84 -1.08 8.68
C ILE A 1001 -24.76 -0.66 9.67
N ILE A 1002 -25.01 0.42 10.41
CA ILE A 1002 -24.11 0.92 11.46
C ILE A 1002 -24.71 0.79 12.87
N SER A 1003 -26.05 0.69 12.98
CA SER A 1003 -26.74 0.45 14.24
C SER A 1003 -28.18 -0.01 13.98
N GLU A 1004 -28.73 -0.79 14.90
CA GLU A 1004 -30.14 -1.16 14.93
C GLU A 1004 -30.61 -1.33 16.38
N SER A 1005 -31.87 -0.98 16.63
CA SER A 1005 -32.53 -1.22 17.90
C SER A 1005 -33.96 -1.65 17.64
N ASN A 1006 -34.42 -2.67 18.38
CA ASN A 1006 -35.81 -3.12 18.37
C ASN A 1006 -36.55 -2.78 19.68
N LYS A 1007 -35.89 -2.04 20.58
CA LYS A 1007 -36.39 -1.74 21.93
C LYS A 1007 -37.22 -0.46 21.91
N ASP A 1008 -38.32 -0.46 22.65
CA ASP A 1008 -39.19 0.71 22.82
C ASP A 1008 -38.67 1.54 24.00
N GLU A 1009 -37.71 2.42 23.74
CA GLU A 1009 -36.95 3.16 24.77
C GLU A 1009 -37.23 4.66 24.81
N GLY A 1010 -38.05 5.17 23.88
CA GLY A 1010 -38.37 6.60 23.77
C GLY A 1010 -37.28 7.40 23.03
N VAL A 1011 -37.68 8.46 22.32
CA VAL A 1011 -36.77 9.33 21.54
C VAL A 1011 -35.68 10.01 22.38
N ASP A 1012 -35.91 10.23 23.68
CA ASP A 1012 -34.94 10.88 24.58
C ASP A 1012 -33.76 9.98 24.95
N LYS A 1013 -33.89 8.65 24.81
CA LYS A 1013 -32.82 7.71 25.11
C LYS A 1013 -31.90 7.52 23.89
N LEU A 1014 -30.98 8.45 23.73
CA LEU A 1014 -30.04 8.45 22.61
C LEU A 1014 -29.00 7.32 22.72
N ASN A 1015 -29.05 6.38 21.78
CA ASN A 1015 -28.04 5.36 21.59
C ASN A 1015 -26.82 5.94 20.89
N ARG A 1016 -25.64 5.88 21.54
CA ARG A 1016 -24.37 6.38 20.99
C ARG A 1016 -23.72 5.34 20.10
N ILE A 1017 -23.40 5.75 18.87
CA ILE A 1017 -22.66 5.00 17.87
C ILE A 1017 -21.30 5.68 17.73
N PRO A 1018 -20.26 5.15 18.38
CA PRO A 1018 -18.97 5.82 18.44
C PRO A 1018 -18.17 5.67 17.14
N ALA A 1019 -17.46 6.72 16.75
CA ALA A 1019 -16.48 6.73 15.65
C ALA A 1019 -17.07 6.23 14.32
N LEU A 1020 -17.92 7.03 13.69
CA LEU A 1020 -18.42 6.79 12.35
C LEU A 1020 -17.29 6.74 11.32
N SER A 1021 -17.30 5.72 10.47
CA SER A 1021 -16.31 5.51 9.41
C SER A 1021 -16.72 6.25 8.13
N LEU A 1022 -16.72 7.58 8.18
CA LEU A 1022 -17.00 8.41 7.00
C LEU A 1022 -15.88 8.28 5.96
N GLU A 1023 -16.24 8.17 4.70
CA GLU A 1023 -15.30 8.37 3.58
C GLU A 1023 -15.08 9.88 3.37
N LYS A 1024 -13.92 10.26 2.81
CA LYS A 1024 -13.74 11.64 2.37
C LYS A 1024 -14.74 11.96 1.25
N GLY A 1025 -15.45 13.07 1.37
CA GLY A 1025 -16.53 13.43 0.45
C GLY A 1025 -17.92 13.23 1.08
N TRP A 1026 -18.94 13.13 0.22
CA TRP A 1026 -20.32 12.98 0.66
C TRP A 1026 -20.62 11.55 1.11
N ASN A 1027 -21.17 11.43 2.31
CA ASN A 1027 -21.59 10.18 2.94
C ASN A 1027 -23.10 10.18 3.08
N HIS A 1028 -23.75 9.10 2.66
CA HIS A 1028 -25.19 8.94 2.69
C HIS A 1028 -25.64 8.27 3.99
N PHE A 1029 -26.60 8.90 4.66
CA PHE A 1029 -27.30 8.35 5.80
C PHE A 1029 -28.74 8.02 5.40
N LEU A 1030 -29.15 6.79 5.71
CA LEU A 1030 -30.53 6.33 5.56
C LEU A 1030 -30.97 5.72 6.90
N ILE A 1031 -32.07 6.21 7.46
CA ILE A 1031 -32.61 5.76 8.73
C ILE A 1031 -33.99 5.16 8.49
N LYS A 1032 -34.12 3.85 8.72
CA LYS A 1032 -35.40 3.15 8.76
C LYS A 1032 -35.97 3.30 10.16
N VAL A 1033 -37.18 3.83 10.30
CA VAL A 1033 -37.84 4.02 11.61
C VAL A 1033 -39.19 3.34 11.59
N ALA A 1034 -39.41 2.42 12.52
CA ALA A 1034 -40.67 1.71 12.65
C ALA A 1034 -41.53 2.31 13.77
N GLN A 1035 -42.84 2.24 13.60
CA GLN A 1035 -43.85 2.52 14.60
C GLN A 1035 -44.59 1.23 14.91
N LYS A 1036 -44.66 0.85 16.18
CA LYS A 1036 -45.48 -0.27 16.63
C LYS A 1036 -46.82 0.22 17.20
N LYS A 1037 -46.78 1.15 18.18
CA LYS A 1037 -47.96 1.72 18.86
C LYS A 1037 -47.65 3.05 19.56
N GLY A 1038 -48.54 4.05 19.53
CA GLY A 1038 -48.30 5.33 20.22
C GLY A 1038 -47.37 6.28 19.46
N ASP A 1039 -46.57 7.07 20.18
CA ASP A 1039 -45.70 8.11 19.61
C ASP A 1039 -44.73 7.57 18.55
N TRP A 1040 -44.40 8.41 17.57
CA TRP A 1040 -43.51 8.05 16.47
C TRP A 1040 -42.47 9.15 16.23
N LYS A 1041 -41.52 9.28 17.13
CA LYS A 1041 -40.47 10.31 17.05
C LYS A 1041 -39.11 9.73 16.68
N LEU A 1042 -38.32 10.56 16.02
CA LEU A 1042 -36.92 10.31 15.66
C LEU A 1042 -36.07 11.54 16.00
N ALA A 1043 -34.92 11.32 16.65
CA ALA A 1043 -33.92 12.35 16.89
C ALA A 1043 -32.51 11.84 16.55
N LEU A 1044 -31.74 12.65 15.85
CA LEU A 1044 -30.33 12.38 15.55
C LEU A 1044 -29.47 13.58 15.94
N LYS A 1045 -28.30 13.28 16.51
CA LYS A 1045 -27.28 14.29 16.83
C LYS A 1045 -25.88 13.76 16.51
N PHE A 1046 -25.03 14.62 16.00
CA PHE A 1046 -23.64 14.32 15.71
C PHE A 1046 -22.72 15.10 16.64
N GLU A 1047 -21.70 14.43 17.16
CA GLU A 1047 -20.73 15.02 18.09
C GLU A 1047 -19.32 14.65 17.64
N SER A 1048 -18.40 15.62 17.55
CA SER A 1048 -16.99 15.32 17.30
C SER A 1048 -16.12 15.64 18.50
N ASN A 1049 -15.06 14.85 18.69
CA ASN A 1049 -14.00 15.16 19.66
C ASN A 1049 -13.12 16.35 19.22
N GLN A 1050 -13.18 16.77 17.95
CA GLN A 1050 -12.45 17.92 17.42
C GLN A 1050 -13.42 18.97 16.86
N LYS A 1051 -13.50 20.14 17.52
CA LYS A 1051 -14.41 21.23 17.11
C LYS A 1051 -14.08 21.81 15.72
N SER A 1052 -12.80 21.91 15.38
CA SER A 1052 -12.34 22.39 14.06
C SER A 1052 -12.86 21.49 12.95
N PHE A 1053 -12.71 20.18 13.09
CA PHE A 1053 -13.23 19.22 12.12
C PHE A 1053 -14.75 19.34 11.95
N PHE A 1054 -15.51 19.44 13.06
CA PHE A 1054 -16.96 19.57 12.99
C PHE A 1054 -17.40 20.82 12.22
N SER A 1055 -16.66 21.93 12.33
CA SER A 1055 -16.96 23.17 11.60
C SER A 1055 -16.71 23.09 10.09
N GLU A 1056 -15.93 22.12 9.64
CA GLU A 1056 -15.64 21.88 8.22
C GLU A 1056 -16.62 20.88 7.58
N ILE A 1057 -17.40 20.15 8.39
CA ILE A 1057 -18.44 19.25 7.91
C ILE A 1057 -19.53 20.05 7.22
N LYS A 1058 -19.93 19.60 6.02
CA LYS A 1058 -21.11 20.12 5.32
C LYS A 1058 -22.22 19.07 5.38
N SER A 1059 -23.47 19.50 5.21
CA SER A 1059 -24.59 18.56 5.14
C SER A 1059 -25.65 19.05 4.18
N GLN A 1060 -26.44 18.13 3.65
CA GLN A 1060 -27.54 18.46 2.75
C GLN A 1060 -28.58 17.34 2.70
N ILE A 1061 -29.80 17.69 2.31
CA ILE A 1061 -30.90 16.72 2.15
C ILE A 1061 -31.09 16.24 0.71
N ALA A 1062 -30.43 16.83 -0.28
CA ALA A 1062 -30.48 16.40 -1.67
C ALA A 1062 -29.15 16.75 -2.35
N TYR A 1063 -28.64 15.85 -3.19
CA TYR A 1063 -27.42 16.05 -3.98
C TYR A 1063 -27.76 16.57 -5.38
#